data_AF-A0A1V3L179-F1
#
_entry.id   AF-A0A1V3L179-F1
#
_cell.length_a   1.000
_cell.length_b   1.000
_cell.length_c   1.000
_cell.angle_alpha   90.00
_cell.angle_beta   90.00
_cell.angle_gamma   90.00
#
_symmetry.space_group_name_H-M   'P 1'
#
loop_
_entity.id
_entity.type
_entity.pdbx_description
1 polymer ?
#
loop_
_entity_poly.entity_id
_entity_poly.type
_entity_poly.pdbx_seq_one_letter_code
_entity_poly.pdbx_strand_id
1 'polypeptide(L)'
;MTLNADGTLNVPAGVTEFTITTPVKEDTTTEGEEKGKFTVGGIEGNEVTVNDTSMSAPEDAAAPDLIKDPNNQGGAIVTPGPNNDEMVVKFPNEEGVEQTVTVKKDPTTNEWTVDGPLPDGVTVDKDSGKVTIAPDAVQDGKDVNATGKETGKNDKAGEPVTTDTDAKNAQPISDDKDGNGSPDGVVSTTPADEGSEIVTTVKLTNNNGNESLPFSLPNGTAAGELGEADFDKDNITFSNGVTLNADGTLNVPAGVTEFTITTPVKEDTTTEGEEKGKFTVGGIEGNEVTVNDTSKDVEDPTPSIDITSIAGQDQVAEGTDGYAQFLPSNIATEEISNTTENGVTKVVNGFVVKGTSANVPADTEVDVTITANGEAYFTGKATVGADGTWEIKVPTKTVTTTVTGEGEEETTEVATELNSPKFDTAYEVTAKAIADGKEVTDTDTTESVPVVTDIYLQDNLTDDAANVTDFYTETGKYVGRIDGMADTDATKAISRETGLTNDPNAELHFTLDKAPKAGQVVKVLRYKIVDGSEGSFEDLTDQMTNNGLDYTVKPTTPQAETTNALYRYKVVIESAEGVDLSEKVFNYRLDTIVEAMDVKELNADTNTMILQADGVSEIGATIKYKYQTGTGETDFRPVVDNGDGTYTLDLANWDRKVASSITIQVIDAAGNVSETKVNAVRNLFNDYTLEKGLDPNGNNFDDPLITGLSARVGGQSASLVADNSQTFAATDGNDTLIIGLDNFGKMGVGNGSVGRGIYIGGTDRIEMGAGDDHIQVRGTVQSMGTAQEGYFDMGEGNDKITFGDTFVVGTYTIRMGEGNNVLNFGGTTVQAATFDISYGDGNDVLRADTSKDFAGTKTISFGNGDNYMEVGAMHDKNEITFGNGNDVFIAKSVGTKAPASGVIDMGDGNDTFSVSGLFARQEAKLGAGDDVAIMGDKIETGAAYGRLDGGDGNDTLVLTKSDGKVSLQNVLNFEVIDLTDPAVQEIGISNDYITQANDTTKAIYIKGGTNDKVDFGDNGKYINGTRFKDGGGPLKKNWNFWEKTESDVVHDGVTYDKYTYRTAEGAVNDEAIYIQQGIQII
;
A
#
# COMPACT_ATOMS: atom_id res chain seq x y z
N MET A 1 101.65 -12.40 -13.84
CA MET A 1 102.36 -13.62 -14.26
C MET A 1 101.47 -14.32 -15.27
N THR A 2 102.05 -14.99 -16.26
CA THR A 2 101.29 -15.79 -17.22
C THR A 2 101.62 -17.26 -17.03
N LEU A 3 100.60 -18.11 -16.87
CA LEU A 3 100.77 -19.55 -16.89
C LEU A 3 100.96 -19.99 -18.35
N ASN A 4 102.07 -20.65 -18.63
CA ASN A 4 102.35 -21.22 -19.94
C ASN A 4 101.60 -22.55 -20.10
N ALA A 5 101.38 -22.98 -21.34
CA ALA A 5 100.66 -24.22 -21.65
C ALA A 5 101.33 -25.50 -21.12
N ASP A 6 102.62 -25.44 -20.75
CA ASP A 6 103.38 -26.54 -20.14
C ASP A 6 103.30 -26.57 -18.60
N GLY A 7 102.50 -25.69 -18.00
CA GLY A 7 102.31 -25.61 -16.55
C GLY A 7 103.35 -24.75 -15.80
N THR A 8 104.26 -24.06 -16.50
CA THR A 8 105.21 -23.13 -15.87
C THR A 8 104.64 -21.70 -15.74
N LEU A 9 105.04 -20.97 -14.69
CA LEU A 9 104.64 -19.57 -14.47
C LEU A 9 105.76 -18.62 -14.94
N ASN A 10 105.42 -17.69 -15.83
CA ASN A 10 106.33 -16.61 -16.21
C ASN A 10 106.27 -15.49 -15.14
N VAL A 11 107.34 -15.39 -14.34
CA VAL A 11 107.50 -14.42 -13.25
C VAL A 11 108.29 -13.21 -13.76
N PRO A 12 107.67 -12.01 -13.90
CA PRO A 12 108.38 -10.81 -14.34
C PRO A 12 109.49 -10.40 -13.37
N ALA A 13 110.55 -9.77 -13.87
CA ALA A 13 111.65 -9.27 -13.05
C ALA A 13 111.14 -8.27 -11.98
N GLY A 14 111.56 -8.46 -10.73
CA GLY A 14 111.18 -7.62 -9.59
C GLY A 14 110.00 -8.12 -8.74
N VAL A 15 109.36 -9.23 -9.12
CA VAL A 15 108.29 -9.84 -8.29
C VAL A 15 108.88 -10.73 -7.21
N THR A 16 108.57 -10.44 -5.95
CA THR A 16 109.11 -11.16 -4.78
C THR A 16 108.07 -12.01 -4.03
N GLU A 17 106.78 -11.87 -4.33
CA GLU A 17 105.68 -12.66 -3.74
C GLU A 17 104.46 -12.70 -4.70
N PHE A 18 103.67 -13.77 -4.66
CA PHE A 18 102.40 -13.90 -5.38
C PHE A 18 101.49 -14.98 -4.77
N THR A 19 100.20 -14.96 -5.13
CA THR A 19 99.17 -15.90 -4.64
C THR A 19 98.56 -16.71 -5.78
N ILE A 20 98.28 -18.00 -5.55
CA ILE A 20 97.53 -18.90 -6.43
C ILE A 20 96.23 -19.27 -5.71
N THR A 21 95.09 -19.24 -6.41
CA THR A 21 93.79 -19.66 -5.88
C THR A 21 93.18 -20.71 -6.81
N THR A 22 92.74 -21.83 -6.24
CA THR A 22 92.13 -22.95 -6.96
C THR A 22 90.83 -23.37 -6.26
N PRO A 23 89.68 -23.45 -6.95
CA PRO A 23 88.42 -23.91 -6.37
C PRO A 23 88.34 -25.45 -6.29
N VAL A 24 87.63 -25.96 -5.28
CA VAL A 24 87.32 -27.40 -5.07
C VAL A 24 85.97 -27.73 -5.71
N LYS A 25 85.76 -28.98 -6.16
CA LYS A 25 84.54 -29.47 -6.82
C LYS A 25 83.82 -30.48 -5.91
N GLU A 26 82.51 -30.32 -5.71
CA GLU A 26 81.67 -31.26 -4.93
C GLU A 26 81.24 -32.47 -5.77
N ASP A 27 81.10 -33.63 -5.12
CA ASP A 27 80.48 -34.83 -5.67
C ASP A 27 79.64 -35.61 -4.62
N THR A 28 79.02 -36.70 -5.08
CA THR A 28 78.05 -37.50 -4.31
C THR A 28 78.61 -38.85 -3.85
N THR A 29 79.91 -39.08 -3.99
CA THR A 29 80.57 -40.35 -3.68
C THR A 29 81.31 -40.25 -2.36
N THR A 30 81.04 -41.16 -1.42
CA THR A 30 81.74 -41.16 -0.13
C THR A 30 83.12 -41.80 -0.28
N GLU A 31 84.16 -40.98 -0.32
CA GLU A 31 85.54 -41.40 -0.59
C GLU A 31 86.51 -41.04 0.55
N GLY A 32 86.09 -40.20 1.52
CA GLY A 32 86.87 -39.82 2.70
C GLY A 32 87.75 -38.57 2.52
N GLU A 33 88.49 -38.16 3.55
CA GLU A 33 89.35 -36.93 3.49
C GLU A 33 90.51 -37.06 2.48
N GLU A 34 90.63 -36.09 1.58
CA GLU A 34 91.69 -36.03 0.56
C GLU A 34 92.77 -35.01 0.94
N LYS A 35 94.06 -35.36 0.75
CA LYS A 35 95.18 -34.47 1.10
C LYS A 35 96.13 -34.26 -0.08
N GLY A 36 96.57 -33.02 -0.29
CA GLY A 36 97.48 -32.65 -1.36
C GLY A 36 98.41 -31.49 -1.01
N LYS A 37 99.48 -31.30 -1.79
CA LYS A 37 100.41 -30.17 -1.66
C LYS A 37 100.59 -29.48 -3.01
N PHE A 38 100.78 -28.17 -2.99
CA PHE A 38 101.18 -27.42 -4.18
C PHE A 38 102.70 -27.32 -4.26
N THR A 39 103.26 -27.51 -5.45
CA THR A 39 104.70 -27.32 -5.70
C THR A 39 104.88 -26.16 -6.67
N VAL A 40 105.69 -25.16 -6.30
CA VAL A 40 105.96 -23.99 -7.15
C VAL A 40 107.48 -23.82 -7.26
N GLY A 41 108.01 -23.86 -8.48
CA GLY A 41 109.46 -23.75 -8.71
C GLY A 41 110.29 -24.86 -8.06
N GLY A 42 109.69 -26.03 -7.80
CA GLY A 42 110.33 -27.17 -7.12
C GLY A 42 110.28 -27.12 -5.59
N ILE A 43 109.66 -26.10 -5.00
CA ILE A 43 109.45 -25.98 -3.55
C ILE A 43 108.03 -26.45 -3.22
N GLU A 44 107.89 -27.45 -2.33
CA GLU A 44 106.58 -27.86 -1.81
C GLU A 44 106.06 -26.85 -0.77
N GLY A 45 104.80 -26.43 -0.95
CA GLY A 45 104.04 -25.66 0.02
C GLY A 45 103.38 -26.53 1.09
N ASN A 46 102.50 -25.92 1.87
CA ASN A 46 101.76 -26.59 2.94
C ASN A 46 100.81 -27.66 2.38
N GLU A 47 100.56 -28.70 3.18
CA GLU A 47 99.53 -29.71 2.90
C GLU A 47 98.13 -29.11 3.12
N VAL A 48 97.25 -29.36 2.17
CA VAL A 48 95.85 -28.94 2.15
C VAL A 48 94.99 -30.19 2.25
N THR A 49 93.99 -30.15 3.13
CA THR A 49 92.99 -31.21 3.29
C THR A 49 91.64 -30.73 2.75
N VAL A 50 90.95 -31.60 2.01
CA VAL A 50 89.54 -31.45 1.60
C VAL A 50 88.72 -32.50 2.35
N ASN A 51 87.65 -32.08 3.04
CA ASN A 51 86.80 -32.96 3.83
C ASN A 51 85.56 -33.38 3.04
N ASP A 52 85.23 -34.67 3.04
CA ASP A 52 84.02 -35.24 2.41
C ASP A 52 82.81 -35.10 3.34
N THR A 53 81.67 -34.65 2.79
CA THR A 53 80.43 -34.36 3.54
C THR A 53 79.22 -35.21 3.10
N SER A 54 79.42 -36.29 2.34
CA SER A 54 78.35 -37.19 1.86
C SER A 54 77.85 -38.20 2.92
N MET A 55 76.57 -38.64 2.87
CA MET A 55 75.93 -39.65 3.77
C MET A 55 75.38 -40.88 2.98
N SER A 56 75.34 -42.07 3.59
CA SER A 56 74.82 -43.31 2.96
C SER A 56 73.28 -43.43 3.00
N ALA A 57 72.70 -44.17 2.04
CA ALA A 57 71.24 -44.38 1.90
C ALA A 57 70.66 -45.31 3.01
N PRO A 58 69.40 -45.12 3.45
CA PRO A 58 68.73 -46.02 4.41
C PRO A 58 68.49 -47.43 3.83
N GLU A 59 68.49 -48.46 4.68
CA GLU A 59 68.19 -49.85 4.27
C GLU A 59 66.68 -50.06 3.99
N ASP A 60 66.36 -51.02 3.11
CA ASP A 60 64.98 -51.44 2.81
C ASP A 60 64.47 -52.47 3.85
N ALA A 61 63.18 -52.42 4.18
CA ALA A 61 62.48 -53.45 4.96
C ALA A 61 62.37 -54.78 4.19
N ALA A 62 62.01 -55.87 4.88
CA ALA A 62 61.84 -57.16 4.23
C ALA A 62 60.48 -57.26 3.50
N ALA A 63 60.51 -57.70 2.24
CA ALA A 63 59.31 -57.91 1.45
C ALA A 63 58.42 -59.02 2.07
N PRO A 64 57.08 -58.84 2.15
CA PRO A 64 56.14 -59.89 2.49
C PRO A 64 56.14 -61.04 1.47
N ASP A 65 55.72 -62.24 1.90
CA ASP A 65 55.54 -63.42 1.05
C ASP A 65 54.06 -63.67 0.77
N LEU A 66 53.71 -63.81 -0.51
CA LEU A 66 52.32 -63.98 -0.97
C LEU A 66 52.20 -65.29 -1.75
N ILE A 67 51.23 -66.11 -1.36
CA ILE A 67 50.94 -67.37 -2.06
C ILE A 67 49.43 -67.54 -2.24
N LYS A 68 49.04 -68.29 -3.26
CA LYS A 68 47.67 -68.81 -3.38
C LYS A 68 47.39 -69.74 -2.20
N ASP A 69 46.17 -69.73 -1.67
CA ASP A 69 45.81 -70.67 -0.61
C ASP A 69 45.79 -72.09 -1.19
N PRO A 70 46.70 -72.98 -0.76
CA PRO A 70 46.78 -74.33 -1.30
C PRO A 70 45.59 -75.21 -0.90
N ASN A 71 44.82 -74.82 0.12
CA ASN A 71 43.70 -75.62 0.63
C ASN A 71 42.34 -75.15 0.10
N ASN A 72 42.24 -73.88 -0.32
CA ASN A 72 41.00 -73.29 -0.78
C ASN A 72 41.27 -72.56 -2.10
N GLN A 73 40.96 -73.21 -3.23
CA GLN A 73 41.12 -72.63 -4.56
C GLN A 73 40.33 -71.32 -4.67
N GLY A 74 40.95 -70.27 -5.23
CA GLY A 74 40.41 -68.90 -5.25
C GLY A 74 40.95 -68.00 -4.12
N GLY A 75 41.36 -68.58 -2.99
CA GLY A 75 41.89 -67.83 -1.84
C GLY A 75 43.37 -67.45 -1.94
N ALA A 76 43.82 -66.57 -1.04
CA ALA A 76 45.21 -66.11 -0.95
C ALA A 76 45.70 -66.04 0.50
N ILE A 77 47.01 -66.21 0.67
CA ILE A 77 47.69 -66.14 1.96
C ILE A 77 48.85 -65.17 1.85
N VAL A 78 48.93 -64.21 2.79
CA VAL A 78 49.98 -63.20 2.85
C VAL A 78 50.69 -63.26 4.21
N THR A 79 52.01 -63.36 4.21
CA THR A 79 52.82 -63.45 5.43
C THR A 79 53.79 -62.26 5.52
N PRO A 80 53.85 -61.54 6.65
CA PRO A 80 54.82 -60.45 6.84
C PRO A 80 56.27 -60.91 6.66
N GLY A 81 57.09 -60.03 6.08
CA GLY A 81 58.53 -60.24 5.97
C GLY A 81 59.21 -60.27 7.36
N PRO A 82 60.39 -60.90 7.49
CA PRO A 82 61.14 -60.93 8.75
C PRO A 82 61.40 -59.53 9.31
N ASN A 83 61.16 -59.35 10.61
CA ASN A 83 61.33 -58.09 11.36
C ASN A 83 60.38 -56.94 11.01
N ASN A 84 59.43 -57.14 10.08
CA ASN A 84 58.41 -56.13 9.84
C ASN A 84 57.60 -55.87 11.12
N ASP A 85 57.30 -54.61 11.38
CA ASP A 85 56.43 -54.15 12.46
C ASP A 85 55.05 -53.72 11.95
N GLU A 86 54.88 -53.56 10.64
CA GLU A 86 53.59 -53.32 9.98
C GLU A 86 53.54 -54.00 8.60
N MET A 87 52.36 -54.46 8.20
CA MET A 87 52.10 -54.94 6.84
C MET A 87 50.73 -54.45 6.35
N VAL A 88 50.68 -53.96 5.11
CA VAL A 88 49.46 -53.51 4.45
C VAL A 88 49.16 -54.43 3.27
N VAL A 89 47.98 -55.04 3.24
CA VAL A 89 47.51 -55.96 2.18
C VAL A 89 46.35 -55.31 1.42
N LYS A 90 46.35 -55.42 0.09
CA LYS A 90 45.34 -54.85 -0.80
C LYS A 90 44.86 -55.86 -1.84
N PHE A 91 43.55 -55.98 -2.03
CA PHE A 91 42.94 -56.88 -3.02
C PHE A 91 41.51 -56.43 -3.35
N PRO A 92 40.99 -56.64 -4.57
CA PRO A 92 39.58 -56.39 -4.88
C PRO A 92 38.68 -57.53 -4.38
N ASN A 93 37.49 -57.20 -3.85
CA ASN A 93 36.43 -58.18 -3.56
C ASN A 93 35.67 -58.60 -4.83
N GLU A 94 34.75 -59.55 -4.75
CA GLU A 94 33.98 -60.08 -5.89
C GLU A 94 33.21 -59.03 -6.71
N GLU A 95 32.82 -57.91 -6.10
CA GLU A 95 32.18 -56.77 -6.78
C GLU A 95 33.17 -55.87 -7.54
N GLY A 96 34.48 -56.11 -7.38
CA GLY A 96 35.56 -55.32 -7.95
C GLY A 96 36.02 -54.14 -7.09
N VAL A 97 35.56 -54.04 -5.82
CA VAL A 97 35.91 -52.96 -4.89
C VAL A 97 37.19 -53.30 -4.12
N GLU A 98 38.20 -52.41 -4.18
CA GLU A 98 39.48 -52.58 -3.48
C GLU A 98 39.32 -52.58 -1.95
N GLN A 99 39.75 -53.66 -1.31
CA GLN A 99 39.87 -53.84 0.13
C GLN A 99 41.31 -53.58 0.59
N THR A 100 41.47 -53.01 1.79
CA THR A 100 42.79 -52.80 2.42
C THR A 100 42.78 -53.34 3.85
N VAL A 101 43.73 -54.22 4.18
CA VAL A 101 43.93 -54.78 5.52
C VAL A 101 45.29 -54.37 6.04
N THR A 102 45.33 -53.61 7.14
CA THR A 102 46.57 -53.23 7.80
C THR A 102 46.75 -54.02 9.08
N VAL A 103 47.90 -54.67 9.25
CA VAL A 103 48.27 -55.38 10.47
C VAL A 103 49.52 -54.77 11.06
N LYS A 104 49.50 -54.56 12.38
CA LYS A 104 50.60 -53.95 13.15
C LYS A 104 51.04 -54.88 14.26
N LYS A 105 52.35 -54.97 14.47
CA LYS A 105 52.94 -55.76 15.54
C LYS A 105 53.11 -54.89 16.78
N ASP A 106 52.51 -55.31 17.89
CA ASP A 106 52.67 -54.60 19.15
C ASP A 106 54.11 -54.79 19.69
N PRO A 107 54.89 -53.72 19.90
CA PRO A 107 56.28 -53.83 20.31
C PRO A 107 56.46 -54.35 21.75
N THR A 108 55.38 -54.38 22.55
CA THR A 108 55.41 -54.84 23.95
C THR A 108 54.98 -56.29 24.11
N THR A 109 54.00 -56.76 23.34
CA THR A 109 53.49 -58.15 23.43
C THR A 109 54.05 -59.06 22.34
N ASN A 110 54.60 -58.51 21.25
CA ASN A 110 54.99 -59.20 20.01
C ASN A 110 53.85 -59.89 19.25
N GLU A 111 52.60 -59.61 19.61
CA GLU A 111 51.42 -60.10 18.89
C GLU A 111 51.01 -59.11 17.78
N TRP A 112 50.41 -59.63 16.71
CA TRP A 112 49.85 -58.86 15.63
C TRP A 112 48.39 -58.48 15.90
N THR A 113 48.05 -57.25 15.56
CA THR A 113 46.69 -56.71 15.65
C THR A 113 46.28 -56.11 14.31
N VAL A 114 44.99 -56.18 14.02
CA VAL A 114 44.41 -55.52 12.84
C VAL A 114 44.15 -54.07 13.19
N ASP A 115 44.59 -53.16 12.31
CA ASP A 115 44.37 -51.73 12.41
C ASP A 115 43.24 -51.34 11.45
N GLY A 116 42.00 -51.38 11.94
CA GLY A 116 40.78 -51.07 11.18
C GLY A 116 39.76 -52.24 11.12
N PRO A 117 38.62 -52.05 10.43
CA PRO A 117 37.65 -53.10 10.20
C PRO A 117 38.23 -54.18 9.28
N LEU A 118 37.95 -55.44 9.59
CA LEU A 118 38.41 -56.58 8.80
C LEU A 118 37.31 -56.96 7.79
N PRO A 119 37.63 -57.10 6.48
CA PRO A 119 36.66 -57.58 5.50
C PRO A 119 36.19 -59.00 5.82
N ASP A 120 34.92 -59.29 5.54
CA ASP A 120 34.35 -60.63 5.73
C ASP A 120 35.11 -61.68 4.91
N GLY A 121 35.35 -62.85 5.52
CA GLY A 121 36.15 -63.91 4.91
C GLY A 121 37.68 -63.71 4.99
N VAL A 122 38.16 -62.61 5.57
CA VAL A 122 39.58 -62.43 5.88
C VAL A 122 39.84 -62.74 7.34
N THR A 123 40.94 -63.45 7.61
CA THR A 123 41.40 -63.76 8.97
C THR A 123 42.87 -63.41 9.14
N VAL A 124 43.26 -63.03 10.36
CA VAL A 124 44.65 -62.69 10.70
C VAL A 124 45.09 -63.53 11.88
N ASP A 125 46.19 -64.26 11.70
CA ASP A 125 46.83 -65.04 12.75
C ASP A 125 47.60 -64.11 13.70
N LYS A 126 47.22 -64.12 14.99
CA LYS A 126 47.70 -63.17 15.98
C LYS A 126 49.19 -63.33 16.33
N ASP A 127 49.76 -64.52 16.13
CA ASP A 127 51.14 -64.82 16.52
C ASP A 127 52.12 -64.55 15.36
N SER A 128 51.72 -64.87 14.14
CA SER A 128 52.56 -64.76 12.94
C SER A 128 52.30 -63.51 12.09
N GLY A 129 51.14 -62.88 12.23
CA GLY A 129 50.71 -61.76 11.38
C GLY A 129 50.24 -62.21 10.00
N LYS A 130 50.12 -63.52 9.77
CA LYS A 130 49.66 -64.12 8.52
C LYS A 130 48.20 -63.74 8.26
N VAL A 131 47.94 -63.12 7.11
CA VAL A 131 46.60 -62.78 6.62
C VAL A 131 46.15 -63.87 5.65
N THR A 132 44.98 -64.45 5.90
CA THR A 132 44.34 -65.46 5.02
C THR A 132 43.05 -64.87 4.47
N ILE A 133 42.93 -64.83 3.14
CA ILE A 133 41.79 -64.32 2.40
C ILE A 133 41.08 -65.54 1.80
N ALA A 134 39.84 -65.78 2.23
CA ALA A 134 39.01 -66.86 1.71
C ALA A 134 38.64 -66.61 0.22
N PRO A 135 38.33 -67.66 -0.56
CA PRO A 135 37.94 -67.52 -1.98
C PRO A 135 36.85 -66.46 -2.21
N ASP A 136 35.71 -66.60 -1.52
CA ASP A 136 34.55 -65.71 -1.59
C ASP A 136 34.82 -64.22 -1.19
N ALA A 137 35.99 -63.92 -0.62
CA ALA A 137 36.36 -62.58 -0.17
C ALA A 137 37.17 -61.80 -1.23
N VAL A 138 37.72 -62.47 -2.25
CA VAL A 138 38.63 -61.87 -3.24
C VAL A 138 38.22 -62.23 -4.64
N GLN A 139 38.21 -61.24 -5.53
CA GLN A 139 37.83 -61.45 -6.90
C GLN A 139 38.74 -62.48 -7.60
N ASP A 140 38.12 -63.46 -8.21
CA ASP A 140 38.77 -64.43 -9.08
C ASP A 140 39.68 -63.80 -10.14
N GLY A 141 40.91 -64.30 -10.26
CA GLY A 141 41.87 -63.88 -11.29
C GLY A 141 42.44 -62.46 -11.11
N LYS A 142 42.33 -61.87 -9.92
CA LYS A 142 42.91 -60.54 -9.59
C LYS A 142 44.08 -60.62 -8.63
N ASP A 143 44.89 -59.57 -8.64
CA ASP A 143 46.13 -59.51 -7.85
C ASP A 143 45.87 -59.11 -6.39
N VAL A 144 46.39 -59.92 -5.48
CA VAL A 144 46.61 -59.56 -4.08
C VAL A 144 48.01 -58.98 -3.93
N ASN A 145 48.10 -57.80 -3.34
CA ASN A 145 49.33 -57.04 -3.16
C ASN A 145 49.59 -56.85 -1.67
N ALA A 146 50.87 -56.83 -1.25
CA ALA A 146 51.22 -56.48 0.12
C ALA A 146 52.52 -55.70 0.22
N THR A 147 52.57 -54.79 1.19
CA THR A 147 53.75 -53.98 1.51
C THR A 147 54.12 -54.16 2.96
N GLY A 148 55.37 -54.54 3.20
CA GLY A 148 55.96 -54.69 4.52
C GLY A 148 56.70 -53.42 4.94
N LYS A 149 56.59 -53.07 6.22
CA LYS A 149 57.27 -51.91 6.80
C LYS A 149 58.02 -52.31 8.07
N GLU A 150 59.13 -51.61 8.31
CA GLU A 150 59.97 -51.73 9.49
C GLU A 150 60.42 -50.31 9.90
N THR A 151 60.21 -49.93 11.16
CA THR A 151 60.55 -48.60 11.67
C THR A 151 62.01 -48.24 11.38
N GLY A 152 62.21 -47.14 10.63
CA GLY A 152 63.54 -46.63 10.30
C GLY A 152 64.14 -47.16 9.00
N LYS A 153 63.41 -47.98 8.24
CA LYS A 153 63.75 -48.47 6.89
C LYS A 153 62.73 -48.00 5.84
N ASN A 154 63.07 -48.17 4.57
CA ASN A 154 62.12 -47.90 3.47
C ASN A 154 61.15 -49.08 3.29
N ASP A 155 59.87 -48.78 3.07
CA ASP A 155 58.82 -49.77 2.81
C ASP A 155 59.14 -50.67 1.61
N LYS A 156 58.79 -51.96 1.70
CA LYS A 156 59.07 -52.93 0.64
C LYS A 156 57.84 -53.72 0.23
N ALA A 157 57.49 -53.65 -1.05
CA ALA A 157 56.43 -54.47 -1.64
C ALA A 157 56.88 -55.93 -1.80
N GLY A 158 55.96 -56.86 -1.56
CA GLY A 158 56.08 -58.26 -1.95
C GLY A 158 55.73 -58.46 -3.42
N GLU A 159 56.08 -59.61 -3.97
CA GLU A 159 55.64 -60.00 -5.32
C GLU A 159 54.14 -60.30 -5.28
N PRO A 160 53.32 -59.66 -6.13
CA PRO A 160 51.88 -59.85 -6.12
C PRO A 160 51.50 -61.29 -6.49
N VAL A 161 50.37 -61.78 -5.96
CA VAL A 161 49.80 -63.07 -6.34
C VAL A 161 48.42 -62.89 -6.96
N THR A 162 48.25 -63.35 -8.19
CA THR A 162 46.93 -63.40 -8.85
C THR A 162 46.17 -64.62 -8.33
N THR A 163 44.94 -64.46 -7.83
CA THR A 163 44.09 -65.57 -7.37
C THR A 163 43.72 -66.53 -8.51
N ASP A 164 43.40 -67.79 -8.16
CA ASP A 164 42.78 -68.73 -9.12
C ASP A 164 41.29 -68.43 -9.26
N THR A 165 40.60 -69.11 -10.18
CA THR A 165 39.13 -69.11 -10.23
C THR A 165 38.54 -70.17 -9.32
N ASP A 166 37.51 -69.85 -8.56
CA ASP A 166 36.73 -70.83 -7.80
C ASP A 166 35.44 -71.28 -8.53
N ALA A 167 34.63 -72.12 -7.89
CA ALA A 167 33.46 -72.72 -8.52
C ALA A 167 32.22 -71.83 -8.37
N LYS A 168 31.60 -71.41 -9.48
CA LYS A 168 30.32 -70.70 -9.52
C LYS A 168 29.14 -71.59 -9.10
N ASN A 169 28.99 -71.79 -7.79
CA ASN A 169 28.08 -72.76 -7.21
C ASN A 169 27.09 -72.15 -6.21
N ALA A 170 26.80 -70.86 -6.30
CA ALA A 170 25.82 -70.22 -5.42
C ALA A 170 24.46 -70.92 -5.51
N GLN A 171 23.94 -71.37 -4.38
CA GLN A 171 22.63 -72.03 -4.25
C GLN A 171 21.80 -71.31 -3.17
N PRO A 172 20.47 -71.34 -3.25
CA PRO A 172 19.62 -70.87 -2.16
C PRO A 172 19.90 -71.63 -0.86
N ILE A 173 19.82 -70.92 0.26
CA ILE A 173 20.00 -71.52 1.59
C ILE A 173 18.85 -72.51 1.87
N SER A 174 19.19 -73.76 2.16
CA SER A 174 18.21 -74.81 2.46
C SER A 174 17.83 -74.93 3.94
N ASP A 175 18.53 -74.20 4.81
CA ASP A 175 18.26 -74.22 6.26
C ASP A 175 16.97 -73.46 6.57
N ASP A 176 16.18 -74.00 7.49
CA ASP A 176 15.05 -73.33 8.16
C ASP A 176 15.51 -73.01 9.59
N LYS A 177 16.04 -71.81 9.83
CA LYS A 177 16.57 -71.44 11.15
C LYS A 177 15.51 -70.80 12.04
N ASP A 178 14.44 -70.27 11.45
CA ASP A 178 13.35 -69.63 12.20
C ASP A 178 12.26 -70.62 12.64
N GLY A 179 12.26 -71.84 12.10
CA GLY A 179 11.39 -72.95 12.45
C GLY A 179 9.98 -72.84 11.85
N ASN A 180 9.81 -72.04 10.79
CA ASN A 180 8.52 -71.79 10.16
C ASN A 180 8.04 -72.92 9.21
N GLY A 181 8.89 -73.94 8.96
CA GLY A 181 8.57 -75.07 8.11
C GLY A 181 8.90 -74.87 6.63
N SER A 182 9.56 -73.77 6.26
CA SER A 182 10.06 -73.46 4.92
C SER A 182 11.53 -72.98 4.99
N PRO A 183 12.36 -73.22 3.96
CA PRO A 183 13.76 -72.77 3.94
C PRO A 183 13.90 -71.24 3.93
N ASP A 184 14.86 -70.71 4.68
CA ASP A 184 15.15 -69.26 4.78
C ASP A 184 15.67 -68.67 3.45
N GLY A 185 16.11 -69.53 2.51
CA GLY A 185 16.73 -69.13 1.26
C GLY A 185 15.76 -68.74 0.15
N VAL A 186 14.47 -69.04 0.24
CA VAL A 186 13.45 -68.68 -0.77
C VAL A 186 12.16 -68.25 -0.05
N VAL A 187 11.92 -66.94 0.03
CA VAL A 187 10.79 -66.37 0.79
C VAL A 187 9.98 -65.44 -0.10
N SER A 188 8.69 -65.74 -0.28
CA SER A 188 7.75 -64.96 -1.09
C SER A 188 6.76 -64.19 -0.21
N THR A 189 6.42 -62.98 -0.62
CA THR A 189 5.34 -62.19 0.01
C THR A 189 4.00 -62.92 -0.12
N THR A 190 3.22 -62.97 0.98
CA THR A 190 1.92 -63.63 1.04
C THR A 190 1.09 -63.05 2.21
N PRO A 191 -0.25 -62.87 2.08
CA PRO A 191 -1.05 -63.05 0.86
C PRO A 191 -0.83 -61.91 -0.16
N ALA A 192 -1.23 -62.12 -1.41
CA ALA A 192 -1.27 -61.10 -2.48
C ALA A 192 -2.66 -61.08 -3.13
N ASP A 193 -3.02 -59.98 -3.78
CA ASP A 193 -4.27 -59.84 -4.53
C ASP A 193 -3.96 -59.95 -6.04
N GLU A 194 -4.91 -60.40 -6.86
CA GLU A 194 -4.80 -60.30 -8.32
C GLU A 194 -4.51 -58.87 -8.78
N GLY A 195 -3.75 -58.71 -9.87
CA GLY A 195 -3.28 -57.40 -10.33
C GLY A 195 -2.14 -56.79 -9.50
N SER A 196 -1.77 -57.42 -8.38
CA SER A 196 -0.59 -57.02 -7.57
C SER A 196 0.67 -57.79 -7.98
N GLU A 197 1.79 -57.51 -7.32
CA GLU A 197 3.06 -58.21 -7.54
C GLU A 197 3.42 -59.09 -6.33
N ILE A 198 3.94 -60.29 -6.58
CA ILE A 198 4.59 -61.12 -5.55
C ILE A 198 6.10 -60.94 -5.64
N VAL A 199 6.73 -60.61 -4.52
CA VAL A 199 8.18 -60.48 -4.42
C VAL A 199 8.74 -61.72 -3.71
N THR A 200 9.53 -62.50 -4.44
CA THR A 200 10.30 -63.65 -3.91
C THR A 200 11.75 -63.24 -3.65
N THR A 201 12.14 -63.20 -2.38
CA THR A 201 13.53 -62.95 -1.94
C THR A 201 14.30 -64.26 -1.89
N VAL A 202 15.46 -64.30 -2.54
CA VAL A 202 16.35 -65.45 -2.63
C VAL A 202 17.69 -65.13 -1.96
N LYS A 203 18.05 -65.89 -0.92
CA LYS A 203 19.33 -65.76 -0.20
C LYS A 203 20.24 -66.93 -0.52
N LEU A 204 21.48 -66.66 -0.88
CA LEU A 204 22.44 -67.62 -1.43
C LEU A 204 23.48 -68.08 -0.39
N THR A 205 24.05 -69.27 -0.60
CA THR A 205 25.05 -69.88 0.27
C THR A 205 26.44 -69.24 0.20
N ASN A 206 26.75 -68.57 -0.91
CA ASN A 206 27.97 -67.79 -1.16
C ASN A 206 27.71 -66.75 -2.27
N ASN A 207 28.71 -65.94 -2.61
CA ASN A 207 28.64 -64.85 -3.58
C ASN A 207 29.33 -65.19 -4.92
N ASN A 208 29.69 -66.45 -5.18
CA ASN A 208 30.54 -66.82 -6.33
C ASN A 208 29.75 -66.86 -7.66
N GLY A 209 28.45 -66.54 -7.60
CA GLY A 209 27.54 -66.59 -8.73
C GLY A 209 27.13 -68.01 -9.14
N ASN A 210 26.19 -68.10 -10.08
CA ASN A 210 25.71 -69.34 -10.66
C ASN A 210 25.11 -69.08 -12.04
N GLU A 211 25.69 -69.66 -13.08
CA GLU A 211 25.29 -69.36 -14.46
C GLU A 211 23.99 -70.04 -14.91
N SER A 212 23.47 -71.01 -14.13
CA SER A 212 22.33 -71.86 -14.52
C SER A 212 21.54 -72.36 -13.30
N LEU A 213 21.04 -71.45 -12.46
CA LEU A 213 20.24 -71.78 -11.28
C LEU A 213 18.78 -72.09 -11.66
N PRO A 214 18.22 -73.27 -11.36
CA PRO A 214 16.83 -73.59 -11.71
C PRO A 214 15.81 -72.63 -11.09
N PHE A 215 14.79 -72.21 -11.85
CA PHE A 215 13.67 -71.40 -11.37
C PHE A 215 12.36 -71.90 -11.97
N SER A 216 11.31 -71.98 -11.16
CA SER A 216 9.96 -72.27 -11.63
C SER A 216 8.89 -71.57 -10.79
N LEU A 217 7.88 -71.07 -11.49
CA LEU A 217 6.62 -70.60 -10.90
C LEU A 217 5.81 -71.78 -10.34
N PRO A 218 4.81 -71.51 -9.48
CA PRO A 218 3.81 -72.51 -9.11
C PRO A 218 3.18 -73.18 -10.35
N ASN A 219 2.93 -74.48 -10.29
CA ASN A 219 2.47 -75.28 -11.44
C ASN A 219 1.23 -76.16 -11.13
N GLY A 220 0.37 -75.67 -10.24
CA GLY A 220 -0.95 -76.24 -9.95
C GLY A 220 -1.87 -76.24 -11.16
N THR A 221 -2.83 -77.17 -11.17
CA THR A 221 -3.86 -77.24 -12.24
C THR A 221 -5.25 -77.56 -11.72
N ALA A 222 -5.40 -77.81 -10.41
CA ALA A 222 -6.70 -77.96 -9.76
C ALA A 222 -7.18 -76.62 -9.21
N ALA A 223 -8.50 -76.42 -9.15
CA ALA A 223 -9.08 -75.21 -8.57
C ALA A 223 -8.59 -74.99 -7.13
N GLY A 224 -8.13 -73.76 -6.83
CA GLY A 224 -7.49 -73.40 -5.57
C GLY A 224 -5.97 -73.64 -5.52
N GLU A 225 -5.35 -74.05 -6.64
CA GLU A 225 -3.89 -74.16 -6.78
C GLU A 225 -3.38 -73.14 -7.81
N LEU A 226 -2.35 -72.37 -7.44
CA LEU A 226 -1.68 -71.45 -8.37
C LEU A 226 -0.97 -72.22 -9.48
N GLY A 227 -1.29 -71.87 -10.71
CA GLY A 227 -0.66 -72.32 -11.93
C GLY A 227 0.19 -71.25 -12.61
N GLU A 228 0.87 -71.66 -13.67
CA GLU A 228 1.70 -70.79 -14.48
C GLU A 228 0.90 -69.72 -15.26
N ALA A 229 -0.41 -69.90 -15.43
CA ALA A 229 -1.27 -69.00 -16.19
C ALA A 229 -1.68 -67.73 -15.42
N ASP A 230 -1.57 -67.78 -14.09
CA ASP A 230 -2.04 -66.75 -13.15
C ASP A 230 -0.99 -65.63 -12.98
N PHE A 231 0.14 -65.77 -13.68
CA PHE A 231 1.27 -64.84 -13.63
C PHE A 231 1.62 -64.30 -15.01
N ASP A 232 2.02 -63.03 -15.07
CA ASP A 232 2.59 -62.45 -16.28
C ASP A 232 4.09 -62.78 -16.41
N LYS A 233 4.37 -63.86 -17.13
CA LYS A 233 5.74 -64.37 -17.32
C LYS A 233 6.63 -63.44 -18.15
N ASP A 234 6.04 -62.60 -19.00
CA ASP A 234 6.79 -61.73 -19.89
C ASP A 234 7.32 -60.49 -19.15
N ASN A 235 6.75 -60.19 -17.97
CA ASN A 235 7.07 -59.00 -17.17
C ASN A 235 7.71 -59.33 -15.80
N ILE A 236 8.29 -60.52 -15.62
CA ILE A 236 9.06 -60.85 -14.41
C ILE A 236 10.35 -60.02 -14.39
N THR A 237 10.60 -59.34 -13.27
CA THR A 237 11.83 -58.54 -13.07
C THR A 237 12.71 -59.12 -11.96
N PHE A 238 14.02 -58.92 -12.12
CA PHE A 238 15.04 -59.45 -11.22
C PHE A 238 15.94 -58.32 -10.72
N SER A 239 16.32 -58.34 -9.44
CA SER A 239 17.27 -57.38 -8.88
C SER A 239 18.72 -57.87 -8.94
N ASN A 240 19.67 -57.00 -8.59
CA ASN A 240 21.10 -57.30 -8.45
C ASN A 240 21.76 -57.93 -9.70
N GLY A 241 21.29 -57.55 -10.89
CA GLY A 241 21.87 -57.97 -12.17
C GLY A 241 21.59 -59.42 -12.55
N VAL A 242 20.74 -60.13 -11.79
CA VAL A 242 20.28 -61.48 -12.13
C VAL A 242 19.43 -61.42 -13.40
N THR A 243 19.59 -62.41 -14.28
CA THR A 243 18.87 -62.48 -15.57
C THR A 243 18.31 -63.87 -15.80
N LEU A 244 17.22 -63.97 -16.56
CA LEU A 244 16.64 -65.24 -16.99
C LEU A 244 17.29 -65.71 -18.30
N ASN A 245 17.85 -66.91 -18.29
CA ASN A 245 18.42 -67.55 -19.47
C ASN A 245 17.32 -68.05 -20.42
N ALA A 246 17.68 -68.27 -21.69
CA ALA A 246 16.76 -68.79 -22.70
C ALA A 246 16.22 -70.20 -22.38
N ASP A 247 16.86 -70.95 -21.47
CA ASP A 247 16.41 -72.27 -21.02
C ASP A 247 15.54 -72.23 -19.75
N GLY A 248 15.22 -71.04 -19.23
CA GLY A 248 14.39 -70.84 -18.04
C GLY A 248 15.13 -70.87 -16.71
N THR A 249 16.46 -71.07 -16.71
CA THR A 249 17.29 -70.95 -15.50
C THR A 249 17.73 -69.50 -15.26
N LEU A 250 18.14 -69.16 -14.04
CA LEU A 250 18.68 -67.86 -13.67
C LEU A 250 20.21 -67.84 -13.80
N ASN A 251 20.73 -66.78 -14.42
CA ASN A 251 22.14 -66.42 -14.39
C ASN A 251 22.37 -65.38 -13.28
N VAL A 252 22.99 -65.83 -12.20
CA VAL A 252 23.36 -65.06 -11.02
C VAL A 252 24.82 -64.61 -11.14
N PRO A 253 25.09 -63.29 -11.23
CA PRO A 253 26.46 -62.77 -11.25
C PRO A 253 27.22 -63.07 -9.94
N ALA A 254 28.55 -63.07 -10.02
CA ALA A 254 29.39 -63.04 -8.82
C ALA A 254 29.20 -61.72 -8.05
N GLY A 255 29.37 -61.75 -6.73
CA GLY A 255 29.08 -60.66 -5.80
C GLY A 255 27.66 -60.69 -5.21
N VAL A 256 26.72 -61.42 -5.80
CA VAL A 256 25.32 -61.47 -5.32
C VAL A 256 25.16 -62.50 -4.20
N THR A 257 24.75 -62.04 -3.01
CA THR A 257 24.40 -62.91 -1.86
C THR A 257 22.89 -63.01 -1.63
N GLU A 258 22.14 -62.04 -2.13
CA GLU A 258 20.68 -61.98 -2.07
C GLU A 258 20.15 -61.29 -3.32
N PHE A 259 19.00 -61.72 -3.84
CA PHE A 259 18.29 -61.01 -4.90
C PHE A 259 16.77 -61.24 -4.77
N THR A 260 15.99 -60.46 -5.50
CA THR A 260 14.53 -60.54 -5.53
C THR A 260 14.03 -60.84 -6.94
N ILE A 261 12.95 -61.62 -7.01
CA ILE A 261 12.16 -61.90 -8.20
C ILE A 261 10.80 -61.26 -7.99
N THR A 262 10.46 -60.25 -8.80
CA THR A 262 9.13 -59.62 -8.76
C THR A 262 8.29 -60.21 -9.87
N THR A 263 7.22 -60.92 -9.50
CA THR A 263 6.33 -61.65 -10.40
C THR A 263 4.95 -61.00 -10.36
N PRO A 264 4.50 -60.32 -11.44
CA PRO A 264 3.15 -59.77 -11.51
C PRO A 264 2.10 -60.87 -11.54
N VAL A 265 1.05 -60.73 -10.73
CA VAL A 265 -0.13 -61.58 -10.71
C VAL A 265 -1.13 -61.03 -11.72
N LYS A 266 -1.59 -61.88 -12.63
CA LYS A 266 -2.48 -61.46 -13.71
C LYS A 266 -3.89 -61.27 -13.15
N GLU A 267 -4.47 -60.10 -13.35
CA GLU A 267 -5.89 -59.87 -13.11
C GLU A 267 -6.72 -60.50 -14.22
N ASP A 268 -7.80 -61.19 -13.84
CA ASP A 268 -8.82 -61.62 -14.78
C ASP A 268 -10.24 -61.45 -14.22
N THR A 269 -11.22 -61.85 -15.01
CA THR A 269 -12.65 -61.60 -14.74
C THR A 269 -13.39 -62.85 -14.26
N THR A 270 -12.68 -63.94 -13.97
CA THR A 270 -13.26 -65.23 -13.61
C THR A 270 -13.18 -65.41 -12.10
N THR A 271 -14.33 -65.65 -11.46
CA THR A 271 -14.37 -65.91 -10.01
C THR A 271 -14.06 -67.36 -9.71
N GLU A 272 -12.88 -67.59 -9.16
CA GLU A 272 -12.27 -68.90 -8.94
C GLU A 272 -11.94 -69.15 -7.46
N GLY A 273 -11.98 -68.10 -6.62
CA GLY A 273 -11.70 -68.14 -5.17
C GLY A 273 -10.21 -68.03 -4.82
N GLU A 274 -9.86 -68.04 -3.53
CA GLU A 274 -8.45 -67.97 -3.10
C GLU A 274 -7.63 -69.17 -3.61
N GLU A 275 -6.46 -68.90 -4.19
CA GLU A 275 -5.55 -69.89 -4.78
C GLU A 275 -4.21 -69.94 -4.07
N LYS A 276 -3.58 -71.12 -4.02
CA LYS A 276 -2.34 -71.33 -3.27
C LYS A 276 -1.25 -72.05 -4.04
N GLY A 277 0.01 -71.65 -3.83
CA GLY A 277 1.16 -72.27 -4.50
C GLY A 277 2.51 -71.89 -3.90
N LYS A 278 3.61 -72.41 -4.47
CA LYS A 278 4.98 -72.18 -3.98
C LYS A 278 5.94 -71.91 -5.13
N PHE A 279 6.80 -70.92 -4.95
CA PHE A 279 7.91 -70.65 -5.87
C PHE A 279 9.08 -71.60 -5.57
N THR A 280 9.79 -72.04 -6.61
CA THR A 280 10.98 -72.89 -6.46
C THR A 280 12.19 -72.24 -7.12
N VAL A 281 13.27 -72.07 -6.38
CA VAL A 281 14.55 -71.52 -6.87
C VAL A 281 15.67 -72.45 -6.42
N GLY A 282 16.60 -72.80 -7.31
CA GLY A 282 17.70 -73.72 -7.01
C GLY A 282 17.26 -75.15 -6.63
N GLY A 283 16.01 -75.53 -6.92
CA GLY A 283 15.42 -76.78 -6.42
C GLY A 283 14.93 -76.72 -4.96
N ILE A 284 14.92 -75.54 -4.34
CA ILE A 284 14.39 -75.29 -3.01
C ILE A 284 13.00 -74.67 -3.12
N GLU A 285 11.99 -75.33 -2.55
CA GLU A 285 10.62 -74.78 -2.45
C GLU A 285 10.56 -73.73 -1.33
N GLY A 286 9.98 -72.57 -1.64
CA GLY A 286 9.73 -71.52 -0.64
C GLY A 286 8.47 -71.73 0.19
N ASN A 287 8.05 -70.68 0.91
CA ASN A 287 6.79 -70.67 1.65
C ASN A 287 5.56 -70.71 0.71
N GLU A 288 4.43 -71.17 1.25
CA GLU A 288 3.13 -71.13 0.57
C GLU A 288 2.67 -69.67 0.39
N VAL A 289 2.30 -69.33 -0.84
CA VAL A 289 1.73 -68.06 -1.25
C VAL A 289 0.24 -68.26 -1.48
N THR A 290 -0.57 -67.36 -0.93
CA THR A 290 -2.01 -67.27 -1.22
C THR A 290 -2.24 -66.04 -2.11
N VAL A 291 -2.92 -66.23 -3.25
CA VAL A 291 -3.48 -65.13 -4.05
C VAL A 291 -4.98 -65.06 -3.79
N ASN A 292 -5.46 -63.89 -3.41
CA ASN A 292 -6.88 -63.63 -3.27
C ASN A 292 -7.45 -63.23 -4.62
N ASP A 293 -8.50 -63.94 -5.03
CA ASP A 293 -9.36 -63.56 -6.14
C ASP A 293 -10.03 -62.21 -5.82
N THR A 294 -9.71 -61.20 -6.62
CA THR A 294 -10.31 -59.86 -6.51
C THR A 294 -11.39 -59.60 -7.54
N SER A 295 -11.69 -60.59 -8.39
CA SER A 295 -12.81 -60.54 -9.29
C SER A 295 -14.09 -60.34 -8.46
N LYS A 296 -14.72 -59.19 -8.66
CA LYS A 296 -16.02 -58.90 -8.06
C LYS A 296 -17.07 -59.55 -8.95
N ASP A 297 -18.02 -60.27 -8.34
CA ASP A 297 -19.38 -60.34 -8.91
C ASP A 297 -19.75 -58.89 -9.24
N VAL A 298 -20.02 -58.57 -10.51
CA VAL A 298 -20.18 -57.19 -11.01
C VAL A 298 -21.00 -56.34 -10.04
N GLU A 299 -20.32 -55.53 -9.23
CA GLU A 299 -20.90 -54.43 -8.45
C GLU A 299 -20.83 -53.16 -9.30
N ASP A 300 -21.94 -52.43 -9.32
CA ASP A 300 -22.13 -51.15 -10.01
C ASP A 300 -21.01 -50.13 -9.72
N PRO A 301 -20.58 -49.33 -10.72
CA PRO A 301 -19.61 -48.27 -10.48
C PRO A 301 -20.21 -47.16 -9.61
N THR A 302 -19.44 -46.63 -8.65
CA THR A 302 -19.92 -45.61 -7.71
C THR A 302 -20.15 -44.26 -8.41
N PRO A 303 -21.27 -43.56 -8.15
CA PRO A 303 -21.51 -42.21 -8.69
C PRO A 303 -20.51 -41.18 -8.16
N SER A 304 -20.15 -40.18 -8.98
CA SER A 304 -19.37 -38.99 -8.61
C SER A 304 -19.83 -37.75 -9.39
N ILE A 305 -19.54 -36.56 -8.85
CA ILE A 305 -19.79 -35.25 -9.48
C ILE A 305 -18.57 -34.35 -9.27
N ASP A 306 -18.31 -33.44 -10.21
CA ASP A 306 -17.14 -32.55 -10.24
C ASP A 306 -17.50 -31.22 -10.92
N ILE A 307 -17.08 -30.09 -10.35
CA ILE A 307 -17.21 -28.74 -10.87
C ILE A 307 -15.96 -28.47 -11.71
N THR A 308 -16.14 -28.21 -13.00
CA THR A 308 -15.02 -28.06 -13.94
C THR A 308 -14.73 -26.61 -14.32
N SER A 309 -15.69 -25.70 -14.16
CA SER A 309 -15.51 -24.29 -14.48
C SER A 309 -16.49 -23.40 -13.71
N ILE A 310 -16.00 -22.28 -13.20
CA ILE A 310 -16.79 -21.22 -12.55
C ILE A 310 -16.55 -19.92 -13.31
N ALA A 311 -17.62 -19.27 -13.76
CA ALA A 311 -17.58 -18.01 -14.51
C ALA A 311 -16.57 -18.04 -15.68
N GLY A 312 -16.61 -19.10 -16.48
CA GLY A 312 -15.74 -19.25 -17.66
C GLY A 312 -14.26 -19.47 -17.36
N GLN A 313 -13.91 -19.78 -16.11
CA GLN A 313 -12.56 -20.14 -15.69
C GLN A 313 -12.52 -21.59 -15.21
N ASP A 314 -11.65 -22.39 -15.86
CA ASP A 314 -11.48 -23.81 -15.55
C ASP A 314 -10.96 -24.01 -14.12
N GLN A 315 -11.50 -25.01 -13.43
CA GLN A 315 -11.02 -25.49 -12.13
C GLN A 315 -9.90 -26.52 -12.32
N VAL A 316 -9.01 -26.64 -11.33
CA VAL A 316 -7.90 -27.61 -11.31
C VAL A 316 -8.29 -28.85 -10.51
N ALA A 317 -7.48 -29.92 -10.60
CA ALA A 317 -7.78 -31.19 -9.96
C ALA A 317 -8.02 -31.10 -8.44
N GLU A 318 -8.94 -31.95 -7.96
CA GLU A 318 -9.40 -32.09 -6.58
C GLU A 318 -8.22 -32.09 -5.56
N GLY A 319 -8.26 -31.18 -4.58
CA GLY A 319 -7.25 -31.05 -3.51
C GLY A 319 -6.16 -29.98 -3.72
N THR A 320 -6.33 -29.06 -4.67
CA THR A 320 -5.51 -27.83 -4.78
C THR A 320 -6.35 -26.56 -4.54
N ASP A 321 -5.84 -25.60 -3.79
CA ASP A 321 -6.55 -24.33 -3.49
C ASP A 321 -6.88 -23.55 -4.79
N GLY A 322 -8.12 -23.05 -4.89
CA GLY A 322 -8.83 -22.68 -6.14
C GLY A 322 -8.28 -21.51 -6.97
N TYR A 323 -8.66 -21.51 -8.28
CA TYR A 323 -8.12 -20.59 -9.30
C TYR A 323 -9.10 -19.55 -9.85
N ALA A 324 -10.42 -19.74 -9.70
CA ALA A 324 -11.39 -18.82 -10.32
C ALA A 324 -11.54 -17.54 -9.51
N GLN A 325 -11.37 -16.38 -10.14
CA GLN A 325 -11.73 -15.07 -9.61
C GLN A 325 -12.97 -14.56 -10.33
N PHE A 326 -13.94 -14.10 -9.56
CA PHE A 326 -14.99 -13.26 -10.13
C PHE A 326 -14.35 -11.95 -10.58
N LEU A 327 -14.44 -11.66 -11.87
CA LEU A 327 -13.92 -10.44 -12.48
C LEU A 327 -15.00 -9.82 -13.38
N PRO A 328 -14.98 -8.50 -13.60
CA PRO A 328 -15.93 -7.84 -14.51
C PRO A 328 -16.02 -8.52 -15.89
N SER A 329 -14.89 -9.03 -16.38
CA SER A 329 -14.77 -9.71 -17.67
C SER A 329 -15.52 -11.04 -17.79
N ASN A 330 -16.02 -11.61 -16.69
CA ASN A 330 -16.68 -12.93 -16.71
C ASN A 330 -18.01 -13.04 -15.94
N ILE A 331 -18.35 -12.08 -15.07
CA ILE A 331 -19.56 -12.18 -14.23
C ILE A 331 -20.87 -11.78 -14.91
N ALA A 332 -20.84 -10.95 -15.95
CA ALA A 332 -22.04 -10.37 -16.58
C ALA A 332 -21.99 -10.41 -18.11
N THR A 333 -21.22 -11.34 -18.67
CA THR A 333 -20.96 -11.43 -20.11
C THR A 333 -21.82 -12.46 -20.82
N GLU A 334 -22.35 -13.47 -20.12
CA GLU A 334 -23.18 -14.50 -20.74
C GLU A 334 -24.63 -14.04 -20.84
N GLU A 335 -25.17 -13.93 -22.06
CA GLU A 335 -26.60 -13.71 -22.26
C GLU A 335 -27.38 -14.98 -21.90
N ILE A 336 -28.14 -14.92 -20.82
CA ILE A 336 -28.98 -16.02 -20.34
C ILE A 336 -30.30 -16.04 -21.10
N SER A 337 -30.91 -14.88 -21.28
CA SER A 337 -32.14 -14.75 -22.05
C SER A 337 -32.29 -13.34 -22.62
N ASN A 338 -32.89 -13.25 -23.80
CA ASN A 338 -33.26 -12.01 -24.44
C ASN A 338 -34.70 -12.16 -24.95
N THR A 339 -35.62 -11.43 -24.32
CA THR A 339 -37.06 -11.54 -24.61
C THR A 339 -37.63 -10.18 -24.94
N THR A 340 -38.38 -10.09 -26.03
CA THR A 340 -39.08 -8.87 -26.44
C THR A 340 -40.57 -9.12 -26.50
N GLU A 341 -41.35 -8.42 -25.68
CA GLU A 341 -42.81 -8.50 -25.68
C GLU A 341 -43.43 -7.12 -25.44
N ASN A 342 -44.41 -6.73 -26.28
CA ASN A 342 -45.14 -5.46 -26.20
C ASN A 342 -44.26 -4.20 -26.10
N GLY A 343 -43.13 -4.17 -26.82
CA GLY A 343 -42.17 -3.07 -26.77
C GLY A 343 -41.16 -3.16 -25.64
N VAL A 344 -41.25 -4.13 -24.73
CA VAL A 344 -40.28 -4.31 -23.64
C VAL A 344 -39.29 -5.43 -23.98
N THR A 345 -38.02 -5.09 -24.14
CA THR A 345 -36.90 -6.01 -24.27
C THR A 345 -36.25 -6.23 -22.91
N LYS A 346 -36.16 -7.48 -22.46
CA LYS A 346 -35.42 -7.87 -21.26
C LYS A 346 -34.24 -8.75 -21.64
N VAL A 347 -33.04 -8.28 -21.35
CA VAL A 347 -31.79 -9.00 -21.47
C VAL A 347 -31.33 -9.39 -20.07
N VAL A 348 -31.23 -10.68 -19.80
CA VAL A 348 -30.67 -11.21 -18.54
C VAL A 348 -29.28 -11.70 -18.85
N ASN A 349 -28.28 -11.10 -18.20
CA ASN A 349 -26.89 -11.50 -18.27
C ASN A 349 -26.44 -12.15 -16.96
N GLY A 350 -25.39 -12.94 -17.05
CA GLY A 350 -24.82 -13.62 -15.92
C GLY A 350 -23.52 -14.33 -16.21
N PHE A 351 -23.28 -15.40 -15.47
CA PHE A 351 -22.17 -16.31 -15.68
C PHE A 351 -22.66 -17.77 -15.61
N VAL A 352 -21.78 -18.70 -15.99
CA VAL A 352 -22.08 -20.13 -16.03
C VAL A 352 -21.18 -20.87 -15.04
N VAL A 353 -21.76 -21.80 -14.30
CA VAL A 353 -21.03 -22.85 -13.57
C VAL A 353 -21.24 -24.17 -14.31
N LYS A 354 -20.16 -24.88 -14.59
CA LYS A 354 -20.16 -26.13 -15.36
C LYS A 354 -19.46 -27.23 -14.58
N GLY A 355 -19.85 -28.46 -14.85
CA GLY A 355 -19.21 -29.63 -14.28
C GLY A 355 -19.45 -30.90 -15.06
N THR A 356 -18.88 -31.99 -14.55
CA THR A 356 -19.05 -33.34 -15.08
C THR A 356 -19.52 -34.29 -13.97
N SER A 357 -19.99 -35.46 -14.37
CA SER A 357 -20.45 -36.52 -13.47
C SER A 357 -20.15 -37.88 -14.09
N ALA A 358 -19.83 -38.85 -13.24
CA ALA A 358 -19.60 -40.24 -13.65
C ALA A 358 -20.56 -41.16 -12.89
N ASN A 359 -21.15 -42.12 -13.60
CA ASN A 359 -22.14 -43.07 -13.05
C ASN A 359 -23.36 -42.40 -12.38
N VAL A 360 -23.66 -41.17 -12.78
CA VAL A 360 -24.89 -40.46 -12.42
C VAL A 360 -25.85 -40.55 -13.62
N PRO A 361 -27.09 -41.06 -13.45
CA PRO A 361 -28.04 -41.16 -14.56
C PRO A 361 -28.30 -39.81 -15.22
N ALA A 362 -28.47 -39.80 -16.56
CA ALA A 362 -28.99 -38.63 -17.25
C ALA A 362 -30.36 -38.22 -16.67
N ASP A 363 -30.68 -36.94 -16.74
CA ASP A 363 -31.85 -36.31 -16.11
C ASP A 363 -31.82 -36.26 -14.57
N THR A 364 -30.71 -36.64 -13.93
CA THR A 364 -30.52 -36.42 -12.48
C THR A 364 -30.37 -34.94 -12.18
N GLU A 365 -31.04 -34.49 -11.13
CA GLU A 365 -30.99 -33.11 -10.67
C GLU A 365 -29.70 -32.86 -9.87
N VAL A 366 -29.03 -31.74 -10.18
CA VAL A 366 -27.87 -31.24 -9.44
C VAL A 366 -28.26 -29.96 -8.73
N ASP A 367 -28.28 -29.98 -7.40
CA ASP A 367 -28.43 -28.79 -6.56
C ASP A 367 -27.10 -28.03 -6.51
N VAL A 368 -27.08 -26.81 -7.05
CA VAL A 368 -25.89 -25.93 -7.01
C VAL A 368 -26.16 -24.79 -6.03
N THR A 369 -25.29 -24.65 -5.03
CA THR A 369 -25.36 -23.59 -4.02
C THR A 369 -24.06 -22.79 -4.05
N ILE A 370 -24.18 -21.47 -4.13
CA ILE A 370 -23.05 -20.54 -3.98
C ILE A 370 -23.24 -19.84 -2.65
N THR A 371 -22.23 -19.84 -1.79
CA THR A 371 -22.25 -19.15 -0.49
C THR A 371 -21.09 -18.17 -0.36
N ALA A 372 -21.30 -17.09 0.41
CA ALA A 372 -20.27 -16.16 0.82
C ALA A 372 -20.37 -15.96 2.33
N ASN A 373 -19.27 -16.14 3.05
CA ASN A 373 -19.23 -16.02 4.52
C ASN A 373 -20.31 -16.84 5.26
N GLY A 374 -20.72 -17.98 4.68
CA GLY A 374 -21.76 -18.86 5.23
C GLY A 374 -23.20 -18.44 4.92
N GLU A 375 -23.43 -17.35 4.19
CA GLU A 375 -24.76 -16.95 3.69
C GLU A 375 -24.97 -17.42 2.25
N ALA A 376 -26.17 -17.92 1.94
CA ALA A 376 -26.52 -18.38 0.60
C ALA A 376 -26.65 -17.19 -0.35
N TYR A 377 -25.75 -17.13 -1.33
CA TYR A 377 -25.72 -16.11 -2.36
C TYR A 377 -26.60 -16.50 -3.57
N PHE A 378 -26.52 -17.77 -3.98
CA PHE A 378 -27.38 -18.31 -5.03
C PHE A 378 -27.68 -19.78 -4.76
N THR A 379 -28.89 -20.22 -5.09
CA THR A 379 -29.26 -21.63 -5.10
C THR A 379 -30.06 -21.91 -6.35
N GLY A 380 -29.67 -22.94 -7.09
CA GLY A 380 -30.35 -23.32 -8.32
C GLY A 380 -30.16 -24.79 -8.63
N LYS A 381 -30.80 -25.23 -9.71
CA LYS A 381 -30.84 -26.64 -10.11
C LYS A 381 -30.37 -26.78 -11.55
N ALA A 382 -29.42 -27.67 -11.77
CA ALA A 382 -29.00 -28.15 -13.08
C ALA A 382 -29.49 -29.58 -13.30
N THR A 383 -29.23 -30.11 -14.49
CA THR A 383 -29.59 -31.48 -14.85
C THR A 383 -28.42 -32.12 -15.57
N VAL A 384 -28.12 -33.38 -15.21
CA VAL A 384 -27.06 -34.17 -15.86
C VAL A 384 -27.47 -34.55 -17.28
N GLY A 385 -26.65 -34.15 -18.25
CA GLY A 385 -26.80 -34.47 -19.66
C GLY A 385 -26.43 -35.93 -19.97
N ALA A 386 -26.78 -36.38 -21.17
CA ALA A 386 -26.52 -37.76 -21.62
C ALA A 386 -25.01 -38.09 -21.75
N ASP A 387 -24.16 -37.08 -21.82
CA ASP A 387 -22.70 -37.18 -21.86
C ASP A 387 -22.04 -37.03 -20.47
N GLY A 388 -22.85 -36.92 -19.40
CA GLY A 388 -22.38 -36.73 -18.03
C GLY A 388 -22.06 -35.28 -17.67
N THR A 389 -22.21 -34.33 -18.59
CA THR A 389 -21.97 -32.90 -18.32
C THR A 389 -23.20 -32.25 -17.67
N TRP A 390 -22.98 -31.21 -16.85
CA TRP A 390 -24.06 -30.40 -16.30
C TRP A 390 -23.63 -28.93 -16.28
N GLU A 391 -24.60 -28.02 -16.42
CA GLU A 391 -24.35 -26.59 -16.35
C GLU A 391 -25.52 -25.84 -15.69
N ILE A 392 -25.21 -24.75 -15.00
CA ILE A 392 -26.21 -23.80 -14.49
C ILE A 392 -25.82 -22.38 -14.85
N LYS A 393 -26.83 -21.60 -15.27
CA LYS A 393 -26.68 -20.16 -15.55
C LYS A 393 -27.10 -19.36 -14.31
N VAL A 394 -26.20 -18.53 -13.80
CA VAL A 394 -26.42 -17.67 -12.63
C VAL A 394 -26.66 -16.24 -13.12
N PRO A 395 -27.89 -15.72 -13.02
CA PRO A 395 -28.19 -14.35 -13.45
C PRO A 395 -27.57 -13.35 -12.49
N THR A 396 -26.84 -12.37 -13.04
CA THR A 396 -26.15 -11.29 -12.30
C THR A 396 -26.73 -9.91 -12.58
N LYS A 397 -27.24 -9.68 -13.80
CA LYS A 397 -27.76 -8.38 -14.26
C LYS A 397 -28.94 -8.57 -15.20
N THR A 398 -30.00 -7.80 -15.02
CA THR A 398 -31.13 -7.71 -15.96
C THR A 398 -31.24 -6.30 -16.50
N VAL A 399 -31.19 -6.14 -17.82
CA VAL A 399 -31.43 -4.87 -18.51
C VAL A 399 -32.82 -4.94 -19.15
N THR A 400 -33.70 -4.03 -18.76
CA THR A 400 -35.07 -3.91 -19.30
C THR A 400 -35.18 -2.63 -20.11
N THR A 401 -35.25 -2.74 -21.43
CA THR A 401 -35.49 -1.63 -22.36
C THR A 401 -36.96 -1.59 -22.74
N THR A 402 -37.68 -0.52 -22.43
CA THR A 402 -39.11 -0.35 -22.74
C THR A 402 -39.29 0.67 -23.85
N VAL A 403 -39.90 0.26 -24.96
CA VAL A 403 -40.26 1.12 -26.08
C VAL A 403 -41.72 1.54 -25.97
N THR A 404 -41.99 2.82 -25.72
CA THR A 404 -43.35 3.38 -25.62
C THR A 404 -43.74 4.17 -26.87
N GLY A 405 -44.21 3.48 -27.93
CA GLY A 405 -44.75 4.15 -29.13
C GLY A 405 -44.87 3.27 -30.37
N GLU A 406 -45.63 3.71 -31.39
CA GLU A 406 -45.57 3.13 -32.75
C GLU A 406 -44.33 3.68 -33.49
N GLY A 407 -43.17 3.05 -33.26
CA GLY A 407 -41.88 3.44 -33.83
C GLY A 407 -40.79 3.53 -32.76
N GLU A 408 -39.52 3.36 -33.14
CA GLU A 408 -38.31 3.36 -32.28
C GLU A 408 -38.01 4.73 -31.61
N GLU A 409 -39.00 5.49 -31.12
CA GLU A 409 -38.83 6.90 -30.74
C GLU A 409 -38.89 7.23 -29.23
N GLU A 410 -39.22 6.29 -28.34
CA GLU A 410 -38.93 6.45 -26.89
C GLU A 410 -38.49 5.12 -26.28
N THR A 411 -37.28 5.04 -25.69
CA THR A 411 -36.74 3.83 -25.05
C THR A 411 -36.27 4.10 -23.61
N THR A 412 -36.93 3.52 -22.60
CA THR A 412 -36.46 3.57 -21.21
C THR A 412 -35.67 2.31 -20.87
N GLU A 413 -34.39 2.44 -20.53
CA GLU A 413 -33.55 1.32 -20.08
C GLU A 413 -33.44 1.31 -18.55
N VAL A 414 -33.76 0.18 -17.92
CA VAL A 414 -33.62 -0.05 -16.48
C VAL A 414 -32.73 -1.26 -16.27
N ALA A 415 -31.56 -1.05 -15.67
CA ALA A 415 -30.68 -2.13 -15.24
C ALA A 415 -30.98 -2.50 -13.77
N THR A 416 -31.01 -3.79 -13.48
CA THR A 416 -31.16 -4.33 -12.12
C THR A 416 -30.09 -5.38 -11.90
N GLU A 417 -29.23 -5.18 -10.91
CA GLU A 417 -28.28 -6.20 -10.47
C GLU A 417 -28.97 -7.19 -9.52
N LEU A 418 -28.67 -8.47 -9.69
CA LEU A 418 -29.27 -9.60 -8.97
C LEU A 418 -28.15 -10.60 -8.75
N ASN A 419 -27.78 -10.98 -7.53
CA ASN A 419 -26.64 -11.90 -7.35
C ASN A 419 -25.41 -11.42 -8.18
N SER A 420 -24.96 -10.19 -8.00
CA SER A 420 -23.68 -9.71 -8.57
C SER A 420 -22.56 -9.94 -7.55
N PRO A 421 -21.50 -10.71 -7.86
CA PRO A 421 -20.49 -11.07 -6.86
C PRO A 421 -19.65 -9.84 -6.54
N LYS A 422 -19.20 -9.71 -5.29
CA LYS A 422 -18.15 -8.75 -4.95
C LYS A 422 -16.80 -9.36 -5.28
N PHE A 423 -15.93 -8.61 -5.92
CA PHE A 423 -14.61 -9.11 -6.34
C PHE A 423 -13.66 -9.32 -5.16
N ASP A 424 -13.85 -8.55 -4.08
CA ASP A 424 -13.09 -8.62 -2.82
C ASP A 424 -13.49 -9.79 -1.89
N THR A 425 -14.44 -10.62 -2.33
CA THR A 425 -15.04 -11.68 -1.52
C THR A 425 -14.79 -13.05 -2.15
N ALA A 426 -14.38 -14.02 -1.35
CA ALA A 426 -14.30 -15.43 -1.76
C ALA A 426 -15.66 -16.11 -1.60
N TYR A 427 -16.00 -16.98 -2.55
CA TYR A 427 -17.25 -17.73 -2.58
C TYR A 427 -17.01 -19.22 -2.65
N GLU A 428 -17.78 -19.99 -1.89
CA GLU A 428 -17.84 -21.45 -1.95
C GLU A 428 -18.97 -21.88 -2.89
N VAL A 429 -18.66 -22.74 -3.87
CA VAL A 429 -19.60 -23.28 -4.86
C VAL A 429 -19.72 -24.77 -4.62
N THR A 430 -20.90 -25.21 -4.19
CA THR A 430 -21.20 -26.62 -3.92
C THR A 430 -22.14 -27.17 -4.97
N ALA A 431 -21.78 -28.28 -5.60
CA ALA A 431 -22.63 -29.08 -6.48
C ALA A 431 -23.01 -30.40 -5.79
N LYS A 432 -24.29 -30.72 -5.73
CA LYS A 432 -24.81 -31.91 -5.03
C LYS A 432 -25.81 -32.65 -5.90
N ALA A 433 -25.66 -33.97 -6.01
CA ALA A 433 -26.61 -34.84 -6.70
C ALA A 433 -26.94 -36.09 -5.86
N ILE A 434 -28.10 -36.69 -6.13
CA ILE A 434 -28.50 -37.97 -5.53
C ILE A 434 -28.61 -39.01 -6.64
N ALA A 435 -27.68 -39.97 -6.64
CA ALA A 435 -27.65 -41.10 -7.58
C ALA A 435 -27.69 -42.41 -6.80
N ASP A 436 -28.57 -43.34 -7.20
CA ASP A 436 -28.77 -44.65 -6.55
C ASP A 436 -29.00 -44.58 -5.03
N GLY A 437 -29.65 -43.51 -4.56
CA GLY A 437 -29.91 -43.27 -3.14
C GLY A 437 -28.69 -42.85 -2.33
N LYS A 438 -27.54 -42.60 -2.97
CA LYS A 438 -26.32 -42.05 -2.39
C LYS A 438 -26.18 -40.57 -2.79
N GLU A 439 -25.76 -39.76 -1.84
CA GLU A 439 -25.44 -38.36 -2.05
C GLU A 439 -23.99 -38.25 -2.54
N VAL A 440 -23.78 -37.51 -3.62
CA VAL A 440 -22.45 -37.13 -4.13
C VAL A 440 -22.37 -35.61 -4.15
N THR A 441 -21.25 -35.09 -3.68
CA THR A 441 -21.06 -33.65 -3.48
C THR A 441 -19.65 -33.27 -3.92
N ASP A 442 -19.55 -32.13 -4.57
CA ASP A 442 -18.29 -31.46 -4.87
C ASP A 442 -18.37 -30.00 -4.41
N THR A 443 -17.26 -29.43 -3.96
CA THR A 443 -17.20 -28.07 -3.39
C THR A 443 -15.88 -27.39 -3.73
N ASP A 444 -16.00 -26.32 -4.51
CA ASP A 444 -14.89 -25.45 -4.91
C ASP A 444 -14.97 -24.07 -4.27
N THR A 445 -13.83 -23.39 -4.18
CA THR A 445 -13.76 -22.01 -3.68
C THR A 445 -13.16 -21.07 -4.73
N THR A 446 -13.83 -19.95 -4.95
CA THR A 446 -13.30 -18.84 -5.75
C THR A 446 -12.31 -18.01 -4.93
N GLU A 447 -11.31 -17.44 -5.58
CA GLU A 447 -10.34 -16.55 -4.96
C GLU A 447 -10.83 -15.09 -5.01
N SER A 448 -10.72 -14.36 -3.91
CA SER A 448 -10.93 -12.91 -3.91
C SER A 448 -9.75 -12.17 -4.55
N VAL A 449 -10.01 -10.98 -5.08
CA VAL A 449 -8.93 -10.04 -5.44
C VAL A 449 -8.18 -9.57 -4.17
N PRO A 450 -6.96 -9.01 -4.30
CA PRO A 450 -6.26 -8.43 -3.16
C PRO A 450 -7.10 -7.38 -2.43
N VAL A 451 -6.99 -7.37 -1.11
CA VAL A 451 -7.63 -6.38 -0.24
C VAL A 451 -6.64 -5.80 0.75
N VAL A 452 -6.86 -4.55 1.17
CA VAL A 452 -6.03 -3.89 2.18
C VAL A 452 -6.41 -4.39 3.57
N THR A 453 -5.45 -4.98 4.27
CA THR A 453 -5.62 -5.54 5.62
C THR A 453 -5.22 -4.57 6.72
N ASP A 454 -4.26 -3.69 6.44
CA ASP A 454 -3.80 -2.63 7.33
C ASP A 454 -3.52 -1.37 6.52
N ILE A 455 -3.84 -0.20 7.07
CA ILE A 455 -3.60 1.10 6.45
C ILE A 455 -3.43 2.15 7.53
N TYR A 456 -2.38 2.95 7.44
CA TYR A 456 -2.07 4.01 8.39
C TYR A 456 -1.18 5.08 7.76
N LEU A 457 -1.21 6.29 8.32
CA LEU A 457 -0.16 7.27 8.06
C LEU A 457 0.97 7.13 9.07
N GLN A 458 2.18 7.43 8.64
CA GLN A 458 3.36 7.45 9.49
C GLN A 458 3.92 8.87 9.53
N ASP A 459 3.75 9.49 10.69
CA ASP A 459 4.36 10.77 11.03
C ASP A 459 5.80 10.56 11.51
N ASN A 460 6.73 11.36 10.98
CA ASN A 460 8.17 11.18 11.18
C ASN A 460 8.92 12.42 11.71
N LEU A 461 8.24 13.40 12.33
CA LEU A 461 8.84 14.63 12.90
C LEU A 461 9.46 15.60 11.89
N THR A 462 9.13 15.53 10.59
CA THR A 462 9.86 16.34 9.58
C THR A 462 9.39 17.79 9.47
N ASP A 463 8.25 18.11 10.05
CA ASP A 463 7.55 19.40 10.05
C ASP A 463 7.63 20.16 11.39
N ASP A 464 7.97 19.47 12.47
CA ASP A 464 8.17 20.07 13.79
C ASP A 464 9.18 21.24 13.76
N ALA A 465 8.76 22.41 14.24
CA ALA A 465 9.58 23.60 14.32
C ALA A 465 10.97 23.34 14.93
N ALA A 466 11.98 24.11 14.51
CA ALA A 466 13.32 23.98 15.08
C ALA A 466 13.28 24.09 16.62
N ASN A 467 13.83 23.10 17.32
CA ASN A 467 13.86 23.00 18.80
C ASN A 467 12.54 22.60 19.46
N VAL A 468 11.64 21.90 18.76
CA VAL A 468 10.43 21.31 19.36
C VAL A 468 10.70 20.46 20.62
N THR A 469 11.88 19.85 20.76
CA THR A 469 12.31 19.17 21.99
C THR A 469 12.42 20.08 23.23
N ASP A 470 12.48 21.39 23.04
CA ASP A 470 12.49 22.37 24.13
C ASP A 470 11.06 22.64 24.66
N PHE A 471 10.03 22.32 23.87
CA PHE A 471 8.62 22.49 24.21
C PHE A 471 7.98 21.19 24.72
N TYR A 472 8.33 20.04 24.14
CA TYR A 472 7.83 18.73 24.56
C TYR A 472 8.71 18.02 25.59
N THR A 473 8.07 17.37 26.57
CA THR A 473 8.72 16.37 27.43
C THR A 473 8.53 14.94 26.93
N GLU A 474 7.49 14.69 26.11
CA GLU A 474 7.13 13.37 25.56
C GLU A 474 6.70 13.51 24.09
N THR A 475 7.58 13.18 23.15
CA THR A 475 7.29 13.28 21.71
C THR A 475 6.39 12.14 21.19
N GLY A 476 6.31 11.02 21.91
CA GLY A 476 5.54 9.85 21.49
C GLY A 476 4.03 10.07 21.36
N LYS A 477 3.49 11.18 21.87
CA LYS A 477 2.07 11.54 21.71
C LYS A 477 1.75 12.07 20.30
N TYR A 478 2.70 12.70 19.63
CA TYR A 478 2.48 13.38 18.34
C TYR A 478 3.08 12.61 17.16
N VAL A 479 4.13 11.82 17.42
CA VAL A 479 4.89 11.12 16.38
C VAL A 479 4.54 9.65 16.30
N GLY A 480 4.30 9.17 15.09
CA GLY A 480 4.28 7.75 14.77
C GLY A 480 3.11 7.35 13.87
N ARG A 481 2.65 6.11 14.02
CA ARG A 481 1.46 5.59 13.35
C ARG A 481 0.18 6.39 13.66
N ILE A 482 -0.59 6.70 12.63
CA ILE A 482 -1.88 7.39 12.65
C ILE A 482 -2.92 6.43 12.06
N ASP A 483 -3.91 6.00 12.85
CA ASP A 483 -4.87 4.95 12.45
C ASP A 483 -6.08 5.48 11.66
N GLY A 484 -6.17 6.81 11.49
CA GLY A 484 -7.23 7.46 10.72
C GLY A 484 -8.57 7.54 11.47
N MET A 485 -9.57 8.13 10.84
CA MET A 485 -10.93 8.22 11.37
C MET A 485 -11.94 7.44 10.50
N ALA A 486 -12.89 6.79 11.18
CA ALA A 486 -14.04 6.18 10.52
C ALA A 486 -15.09 7.21 10.07
N ASP A 487 -15.02 8.43 10.63
CA ASP A 487 -15.98 9.50 10.38
C ASP A 487 -15.54 10.40 9.21
N THR A 488 -16.39 11.36 8.83
CA THR A 488 -16.09 12.44 7.88
C THR A 488 -16.15 13.82 8.54
N ASP A 489 -16.47 13.86 9.83
CA ASP A 489 -16.42 15.06 10.66
C ASP A 489 -15.00 15.27 11.19
N ALA A 490 -14.33 16.28 10.64
CA ALA A 490 -12.98 16.68 11.02
C ALA A 490 -12.83 16.92 12.53
N THR A 491 -13.89 17.39 13.21
CA THR A 491 -13.84 17.72 14.63
C THR A 491 -13.63 16.51 15.55
N LYS A 492 -13.78 15.30 15.01
CA LYS A 492 -13.58 14.04 15.76
C LYS A 492 -12.14 13.54 15.69
N ALA A 493 -11.32 14.06 14.79
CA ALA A 493 -9.89 13.78 14.72
C ALA A 493 -9.14 14.70 15.70
N ILE A 494 -8.96 14.21 16.94
CA ILE A 494 -8.36 14.95 18.07
C ILE A 494 -7.06 14.29 18.58
N SER A 495 -6.64 13.19 17.97
CA SER A 495 -5.41 12.46 18.28
C SER A 495 -4.98 11.58 17.11
N ARG A 496 -3.78 11.02 17.18
CA ARG A 496 -3.24 10.09 16.17
C ARG A 496 -4.10 8.86 15.95
N GLU A 497 -4.69 8.30 17.01
CA GLU A 497 -5.60 7.15 16.95
C GLU A 497 -6.92 7.49 16.25
N THR A 498 -7.25 8.79 16.18
CA THR A 498 -8.45 9.31 15.51
C THR A 498 -8.11 10.05 14.22
N GLY A 499 -6.90 9.91 13.70
CA GLY A 499 -6.53 10.47 12.40
C GLY A 499 -6.03 11.92 12.40
N LEU A 500 -5.61 12.49 13.53
CA LEU A 500 -4.97 13.80 13.58
C LEU A 500 -3.45 13.69 13.39
N THR A 501 -2.88 14.52 12.52
CA THR A 501 -1.43 14.68 12.33
C THR A 501 -1.14 16.13 11.93
N ASN A 502 0.07 16.59 12.24
CA ASN A 502 0.61 17.84 11.74
C ASN A 502 1.50 17.67 10.50
N ASP A 503 1.97 16.46 10.21
CA ASP A 503 2.92 16.21 9.10
C ASP A 503 2.26 16.36 7.71
N PRO A 504 2.57 17.43 6.94
CA PRO A 504 2.02 17.64 5.60
C PRO A 504 2.62 16.67 4.56
N ASN A 505 3.63 15.88 4.94
CA ASN A 505 4.31 14.88 4.12
C ASN A 505 4.10 13.45 4.66
N ALA A 506 3.14 13.25 5.57
CA ALA A 506 2.93 11.96 6.23
C ALA A 506 2.88 10.81 5.21
N GLU A 507 3.73 9.80 5.44
CA GLU A 507 3.82 8.66 4.53
C GLU A 507 2.61 7.74 4.71
N LEU A 508 1.94 7.36 3.63
CA LEU A 508 0.89 6.33 3.69
C LEU A 508 1.51 4.95 3.61
N HIS A 509 1.19 4.10 4.59
CA HIS A 509 1.56 2.71 4.62
C HIS A 509 0.31 1.85 4.55
N PHE A 510 0.32 0.82 3.71
CA PHE A 510 -0.75 -0.15 3.66
C PHE A 510 -0.25 -1.54 3.27
N THR A 511 -0.94 -2.58 3.72
CA THR A 511 -0.56 -3.98 3.48
C THR A 511 -1.70 -4.71 2.78
N LEU A 512 -1.39 -5.34 1.64
CA LEU A 512 -2.33 -6.24 0.96
C LEU A 512 -2.29 -7.64 1.59
N ASP A 513 -3.42 -8.35 1.58
CA ASP A 513 -3.48 -9.76 1.99
C ASP A 513 -2.71 -10.70 1.05
N LYS A 514 -2.69 -10.37 -0.25
CA LYS A 514 -2.02 -11.13 -1.31
C LYS A 514 -1.55 -10.20 -2.44
N ALA A 515 -0.66 -10.71 -3.30
CA ALA A 515 -0.11 -9.91 -4.40
C ALA A 515 -1.13 -9.75 -5.56
N PRO A 516 -1.20 -8.58 -6.22
CA PRO A 516 -1.97 -8.41 -7.44
C PRO A 516 -1.55 -9.39 -8.54
N LYS A 517 -2.53 -9.95 -9.26
CA LYS A 517 -2.28 -10.83 -10.42
C LYS A 517 -1.96 -10.01 -11.67
N ALA A 518 -1.51 -10.69 -12.73
CA ALA A 518 -1.19 -10.05 -14.00
C ALA A 518 -2.40 -9.28 -14.54
N GLY A 519 -2.21 -7.98 -14.83
CA GLY A 519 -3.26 -7.08 -15.30
C GLY A 519 -3.95 -6.28 -14.20
N GLN A 520 -3.77 -6.62 -12.92
CA GLN A 520 -4.25 -5.80 -11.80
C GLN A 520 -3.22 -4.73 -11.42
N VAL A 521 -3.70 -3.53 -11.11
CA VAL A 521 -2.86 -2.38 -10.71
C VAL A 521 -3.35 -1.85 -9.36
N VAL A 522 -2.42 -1.48 -8.49
CA VAL A 522 -2.74 -0.79 -7.23
C VAL A 522 -2.67 0.71 -7.49
N LYS A 523 -3.76 1.43 -7.22
CA LYS A 523 -3.84 2.89 -7.29
C LYS A 523 -4.01 3.49 -5.91
N VAL A 524 -3.43 4.68 -5.73
CA VAL A 524 -3.60 5.47 -4.50
C VAL A 524 -4.00 6.88 -4.87
N LEU A 525 -5.20 7.27 -4.46
CA LEU A 525 -5.76 8.60 -4.70
C LEU A 525 -5.95 9.32 -3.36
N ARG A 526 -5.57 10.60 -3.26
CA ARG A 526 -5.84 11.44 -2.08
C ARG A 526 -6.80 12.57 -2.45
N TYR A 527 -7.93 12.64 -1.76
CA TYR A 527 -8.98 13.65 -1.93
C TYR A 527 -8.93 14.66 -0.78
N LYS A 528 -9.11 15.95 -1.09
CA LYS A 528 -9.52 16.96 -0.09
C LYS A 528 -11.02 16.78 0.14
N ILE A 529 -11.46 16.70 1.40
CA ILE A 529 -12.86 16.58 1.76
C ILE A 529 -13.42 17.96 2.09
N VAL A 530 -14.50 18.35 1.41
CA VAL A 530 -15.18 19.63 1.56
C VAL A 530 -16.64 19.35 1.92
N ASP A 531 -17.11 19.88 3.05
CA ASP A 531 -18.46 19.64 3.58
C ASP A 531 -18.90 18.16 3.61
N GLY A 532 -17.96 17.28 3.95
CA GLY A 532 -18.19 15.83 4.03
C GLY A 532 -18.20 15.09 2.69
N SER A 533 -18.00 15.78 1.56
CA SER A 533 -17.93 15.23 0.21
C SER A 533 -16.51 15.26 -0.36
N GLU A 534 -16.21 14.37 -1.30
CA GLU A 534 -14.93 14.34 -2.01
C GLU A 534 -14.84 15.53 -2.98
N GLY A 535 -13.84 16.39 -2.78
CA GLY A 535 -13.50 17.49 -3.68
C GLY A 535 -12.40 17.09 -4.65
N SER A 536 -11.49 18.03 -4.94
CA SER A 536 -10.30 17.78 -5.78
C SER A 536 -9.46 16.63 -5.23
N PHE A 537 -8.86 15.85 -6.14
CA PHE A 537 -7.97 14.75 -5.79
C PHE A 537 -6.66 14.80 -6.56
N GLU A 538 -5.68 14.09 -6.01
CA GLU A 538 -4.39 13.85 -6.63
C GLU A 538 -4.14 12.34 -6.74
N ASP A 539 -3.57 11.94 -7.87
CA ASP A 539 -3.13 10.56 -8.10
C ASP A 539 -1.68 10.41 -7.62
N LEU A 540 -1.50 9.63 -6.56
CA LEU A 540 -0.21 9.36 -5.93
C LEU A 540 0.36 7.99 -6.33
N THR A 541 -0.27 7.30 -7.27
CA THR A 541 0.10 5.93 -7.67
C THR A 541 1.57 5.83 -8.08
N ASP A 542 2.10 6.84 -8.79
CA ASP A 542 3.50 6.88 -9.24
C ASP A 542 4.52 7.16 -8.11
N GLN A 543 4.05 7.55 -6.92
CA GLN A 543 4.88 7.86 -5.74
C GLN A 543 4.92 6.69 -4.75
N MET A 544 4.33 5.57 -5.12
CA MET A 544 4.24 4.35 -4.34
C MET A 544 5.46 3.45 -4.58
N THR A 545 5.94 2.84 -3.50
CA THR A 545 6.93 1.77 -3.52
C THR A 545 6.42 0.59 -2.72
N ASN A 546 6.89 -0.63 -3.01
CA ASN A 546 6.48 -1.81 -2.28
C ASN A 546 7.65 -2.74 -1.95
N ASN A 547 7.52 -3.45 -0.84
CA ASN A 547 8.41 -4.51 -0.41
C ASN A 547 7.58 -5.78 -0.13
N GLY A 548 7.29 -6.53 -1.19
CA GLY A 548 6.33 -7.64 -1.10
C GLY A 548 4.90 -7.12 -1.05
N LEU A 549 4.20 -7.40 0.05
CA LEU A 549 2.79 -7.02 0.26
C LEU A 549 2.62 -5.66 0.98
N ASP A 550 3.71 -5.12 1.52
CA ASP A 550 3.73 -3.83 2.20
C ASP A 550 4.04 -2.73 1.19
N TYR A 551 3.18 -1.74 1.12
CA TYR A 551 3.26 -0.59 0.24
C TYR A 551 3.47 0.68 1.06
N THR A 552 4.30 1.57 0.54
CA THR A 552 4.55 2.90 1.10
C THR A 552 4.42 3.93 -0.01
N VAL A 553 3.56 4.92 0.20
CA VAL A 553 3.46 6.12 -0.63
C VAL A 553 4.14 7.26 0.10
N LYS A 554 5.09 7.91 -0.58
CA LYS A 554 5.81 9.07 -0.06
C LYS A 554 5.43 10.30 -0.87
N PRO A 555 4.49 11.13 -0.39
CA PRO A 555 4.16 12.38 -1.06
C PRO A 555 5.42 13.20 -1.34
N THR A 556 5.59 13.61 -2.59
CA THR A 556 6.75 14.40 -3.06
C THR A 556 6.53 15.90 -2.91
N THR A 557 5.26 16.30 -2.79
CA THR A 557 4.83 17.68 -2.57
C THR A 557 4.14 17.73 -1.21
N PRO A 558 4.61 18.58 -0.28
CA PRO A 558 3.92 18.81 0.98
C PRO A 558 2.51 19.33 0.73
N GLN A 559 1.56 18.91 1.56
CA GLN A 559 0.25 19.55 1.61
C GLN A 559 0.39 20.99 2.11
N ALA A 560 -0.50 21.86 1.64
CA ALA A 560 -0.54 23.24 2.08
C ALA A 560 -0.80 23.33 3.59
N GLU A 561 -0.28 24.39 4.22
CA GLU A 561 -0.58 24.71 5.60
C GLU A 561 -2.10 24.87 5.81
N THR A 562 -2.56 24.43 6.98
CA THR A 562 -3.97 24.35 7.29
C THR A 562 -4.18 24.27 8.80
N THR A 563 -5.32 24.78 9.26
CA THR A 563 -5.83 24.60 10.63
C THR A 563 -6.72 23.37 10.80
N ASN A 564 -7.38 22.91 9.73
CA ASN A 564 -8.47 21.93 9.91
C ASN A 564 -8.85 21.15 8.63
N ALA A 565 -7.93 20.98 7.67
CA ALA A 565 -8.25 20.34 6.41
C ALA A 565 -8.42 18.84 6.59
N LEU A 566 -9.49 18.31 5.99
CA LEU A 566 -9.81 16.90 6.02
C LEU A 566 -9.44 16.26 4.69
N TYR A 567 -8.80 15.09 4.74
CA TYR A 567 -8.37 14.36 3.57
C TYR A 567 -8.79 12.90 3.63
N ARG A 568 -8.89 12.29 2.45
CA ARG A 568 -9.22 10.87 2.26
C ARG A 568 -8.27 10.22 1.28
N TYR A 569 -7.59 9.18 1.72
CA TYR A 569 -6.94 8.23 0.82
C TYR A 569 -7.94 7.16 0.38
N LYS A 570 -7.91 6.84 -0.91
CA LYS A 570 -8.51 5.64 -1.50
C LYS A 570 -7.38 4.78 -2.08
N VAL A 571 -7.21 3.59 -1.52
CA VAL A 571 -6.35 2.55 -2.09
C VAL A 571 -7.25 1.61 -2.87
N VAL A 572 -7.04 1.55 -4.18
CA VAL A 572 -7.90 0.84 -5.12
C VAL A 572 -7.10 -0.22 -5.86
N ILE A 573 -7.64 -1.44 -5.96
CA ILE A 573 -7.13 -2.46 -6.87
C ILE A 573 -7.96 -2.41 -8.14
N GLU A 574 -7.36 -2.03 -9.26
CA GLU A 574 -8.02 -1.87 -10.55
C GLU A 574 -7.72 -3.05 -11.48
N SER A 575 -8.69 -3.43 -12.32
CA SER A 575 -8.51 -4.43 -13.37
C SER A 575 -7.75 -3.89 -14.59
N ALA A 576 -7.38 -4.75 -15.53
CA ALA A 576 -6.71 -4.34 -16.77
C ALA A 576 -7.59 -3.43 -17.66
N GLU A 577 -8.91 -3.47 -17.46
CA GLU A 577 -9.91 -2.69 -18.17
C GLU A 577 -10.26 -1.36 -17.45
N GLY A 578 -9.63 -1.07 -16.31
CA GLY A 578 -9.90 0.16 -15.57
C GLY A 578 -11.09 0.08 -14.62
N VAL A 579 -11.47 -1.12 -14.16
CA VAL A 579 -12.59 -1.31 -13.22
C VAL A 579 -12.07 -1.53 -11.81
N ASP A 580 -12.61 -0.79 -10.83
CA ASP A 580 -12.28 -0.95 -9.42
C ASP A 580 -12.76 -2.31 -8.89
N LEU A 581 -11.81 -3.15 -8.47
CA LEU A 581 -12.06 -4.50 -7.97
C LEU A 581 -12.17 -4.52 -6.43
N SER A 582 -11.36 -3.74 -5.74
CA SER A 582 -11.47 -3.53 -4.29
C SER A 582 -11.03 -2.12 -3.91
N GLU A 583 -11.62 -1.58 -2.84
CA GLU A 583 -11.33 -0.25 -2.33
C GLU A 583 -11.15 -0.27 -0.81
N LYS A 584 -10.15 0.47 -0.32
CA LYS A 584 -10.02 0.82 1.09
C LYS A 584 -9.88 2.32 1.26
N VAL A 585 -10.71 2.86 2.14
CA VAL A 585 -10.71 4.29 2.50
C VAL A 585 -9.94 4.52 3.81
N PHE A 586 -9.18 5.60 3.87
CA PHE A 586 -8.52 6.10 5.08
C PHE A 586 -8.69 7.63 5.17
N ASN A 587 -9.43 8.10 6.18
CA ASN A 587 -9.63 9.53 6.40
C ASN A 587 -8.68 10.04 7.50
N TYR A 588 -8.19 11.26 7.36
CA TYR A 588 -7.38 11.93 8.36
C TYR A 588 -7.53 13.44 8.27
N ARG A 589 -7.28 14.11 9.39
CA ARG A 589 -7.25 15.57 9.49
C ARG A 589 -5.82 16.04 9.60
N LEU A 590 -5.48 17.01 8.76
CA LEU A 590 -4.20 17.71 8.79
C LEU A 590 -4.39 19.07 9.46
N ASP A 591 -3.51 19.33 10.43
CA ASP A 591 -3.48 20.56 11.20
C ASP A 591 -2.03 20.93 11.48
N THR A 592 -1.52 21.97 10.81
CA THR A 592 -0.09 22.28 10.73
C THR A 592 0.29 23.55 11.50
N ILE A 593 -0.68 24.28 12.06
CA ILE A 593 -0.44 25.57 12.72
C ILE A 593 -1.22 25.66 14.03
N VAL A 594 -0.70 26.40 15.01
CA VAL A 594 -1.47 26.73 16.22
C VAL A 594 -2.28 27.99 15.97
N GLU A 595 -3.60 27.92 16.09
CA GLU A 595 -4.44 29.12 15.97
C GLU A 595 -4.29 30.05 17.19
N ALA A 596 -4.13 31.35 16.92
CA ALA A 596 -4.10 32.35 17.97
C ALA A 596 -5.44 32.45 18.72
N MET A 597 -5.42 32.19 20.04
CA MET A 597 -6.61 32.22 20.89
C MET A 597 -7.07 33.64 21.23
N ASP A 598 -8.38 33.87 21.19
CA ASP A 598 -9.03 35.10 21.66
C ASP A 598 -9.02 35.24 23.20
N VAL A 599 -9.04 36.48 23.70
CA VAL A 599 -9.16 36.79 25.12
C VAL A 599 -10.60 37.09 25.50
N LYS A 600 -11.20 36.17 26.26
CA LYS A 600 -12.57 36.29 26.77
C LYS A 600 -12.65 37.28 27.92
N GLU A 601 -11.71 37.20 28.86
CA GLU A 601 -11.58 38.10 30.01
C GLU A 601 -10.11 38.44 30.25
N LEU A 602 -9.80 39.70 30.55
CA LEU A 602 -8.50 40.15 31.03
C LEU A 602 -8.69 41.26 32.04
N ASN A 603 -8.46 40.94 33.31
CA ASN A 603 -8.75 41.80 34.44
C ASN A 603 -7.49 42.07 35.25
N ALA A 604 -7.03 43.34 35.22
CA ALA A 604 -5.82 43.75 35.93
C ALA A 604 -6.02 43.93 37.45
N ASP A 605 -7.26 44.05 37.94
CA ASP A 605 -7.55 44.18 39.37
C ASP A 605 -7.57 42.80 40.05
N THR A 606 -8.22 41.82 39.42
CA THR A 606 -8.25 40.42 39.91
C THR A 606 -7.03 39.63 39.48
N ASN A 607 -6.19 40.18 38.59
CA ASN A 607 -5.03 39.53 38.01
C ASN A 607 -5.40 38.20 37.32
N THR A 608 -6.40 38.25 36.45
CA THR A 608 -6.92 37.06 35.78
C THR A 608 -7.01 37.29 34.27
N MET A 609 -6.64 36.27 33.50
CA MET A 609 -6.87 36.23 32.06
C MET A 609 -7.55 34.91 31.71
N ILE A 610 -8.55 34.96 30.81
CA ILE A 610 -9.25 33.80 30.30
C ILE A 610 -9.10 33.79 28.78
N LEU A 611 -8.41 32.78 28.26
CA LEU A 611 -8.29 32.50 26.83
C LEU A 611 -9.49 31.66 26.37
N GLN A 612 -9.84 31.81 25.09
CA GLN A 612 -10.85 31.02 24.39
C GLN A 612 -10.19 30.39 23.16
N ALA A 613 -10.24 29.06 23.09
CA ALA A 613 -9.89 28.33 21.88
C ALA A 613 -10.85 28.69 20.75
N ASP A 614 -10.31 28.94 19.56
CA ASP A 614 -11.05 29.24 18.33
C ASP A 614 -11.01 28.08 17.33
N GLY A 615 -9.93 27.30 17.32
CA GLY A 615 -9.79 26.06 16.57
C GLY A 615 -10.08 24.81 17.42
N VAL A 616 -10.12 23.66 16.75
CA VAL A 616 -10.47 22.37 17.37
C VAL A 616 -9.26 21.78 18.10
N SER A 617 -8.05 21.96 17.56
CA SER A 617 -6.82 21.46 18.18
C SER A 617 -6.40 22.25 19.42
N GLU A 618 -6.89 23.46 19.57
CA GLU A 618 -6.69 24.31 20.75
C GLU A 618 -7.55 23.83 21.93
N ILE A 619 -8.51 22.91 21.73
CA ILE A 619 -9.33 22.35 22.81
C ILE A 619 -8.57 21.20 23.49
N GLY A 620 -8.32 21.32 24.80
CA GLY A 620 -7.45 20.40 25.54
C GLY A 620 -5.95 20.61 25.29
N ALA A 621 -5.56 21.73 24.67
CA ALA A 621 -4.17 22.11 24.41
C ALA A 621 -3.36 22.24 25.71
N THR A 622 -2.06 21.94 25.62
CA THR A 622 -1.13 22.15 26.72
C THR A 622 -0.58 23.58 26.66
N ILE A 623 -1.03 24.44 27.58
CA ILE A 623 -0.63 25.84 27.62
C ILE A 623 0.19 26.15 28.88
N LYS A 624 1.31 26.84 28.69
CA LYS A 624 2.14 27.38 29.76
C LYS A 624 2.29 28.88 29.56
N TYR A 625 2.47 29.61 30.66
CA TYR A 625 2.67 31.05 30.61
C TYR A 625 3.66 31.52 31.68
N LYS A 626 4.30 32.65 31.39
CA LYS A 626 5.05 33.46 32.34
C LYS A 626 4.67 34.92 32.15
N TYR A 627 4.91 35.75 33.15
CA TYR A 627 4.53 37.16 33.07
C TYR A 627 5.46 38.03 33.91
N GLN A 628 5.41 39.33 33.63
CA GLN A 628 6.16 40.36 34.32
C GLN A 628 5.41 40.81 35.57
N THR A 629 6.14 41.01 36.66
CA THR A 629 5.65 41.61 37.90
C THR A 629 6.48 42.85 38.20
N GLY A 630 6.04 43.66 39.17
CA GLY A 630 6.83 44.82 39.65
C GLY A 630 8.20 44.44 40.24
N THR A 631 8.53 43.16 40.37
CA THR A 631 9.81 42.64 40.88
C THR A 631 10.62 41.85 39.84
N GLY A 632 10.11 41.65 38.63
CA GLY A 632 10.75 40.86 37.56
C GLY A 632 9.80 39.82 36.94
N GLU A 633 10.34 39.03 36.03
CA GLU A 633 9.63 37.95 35.32
C GLU A 633 9.44 36.71 36.20
N THR A 634 8.33 36.01 36.04
CA THR A 634 8.08 34.74 36.74
C THR A 634 8.59 33.54 35.93
N ASP A 635 8.75 32.39 36.59
CA ASP A 635 8.93 31.12 35.87
C ASP A 635 7.64 30.72 35.10
N PHE A 636 7.80 29.86 34.09
CA PHE A 636 6.67 29.26 33.37
C PHE A 636 5.82 28.39 34.30
N ARG A 637 4.51 28.48 34.16
CA ARG A 637 3.53 27.67 34.89
C ARG A 637 2.38 27.25 33.97
N PRO A 638 1.71 26.12 34.25
CA PRO A 638 0.58 25.67 33.44
C PRO A 638 -0.66 26.54 33.67
N VAL A 639 -1.52 26.66 32.66
CA VAL A 639 -2.88 27.23 32.80
C VAL A 639 -3.82 26.25 33.52
N VAL A 640 -4.99 26.74 33.91
CA VAL A 640 -6.12 25.88 34.30
C VAL A 640 -7.03 25.70 33.08
N ASP A 641 -7.11 24.48 32.55
CA ASP A 641 -8.13 24.11 31.56
C ASP A 641 -9.50 23.96 32.24
N ASN A 642 -10.49 24.70 31.77
CA ASN A 642 -11.84 24.71 32.31
C ASN A 642 -12.74 23.61 31.72
N GLY A 643 -12.28 22.89 30.68
CA GLY A 643 -12.98 21.77 30.04
C GLY A 643 -14.06 22.17 29.02
N ASP A 644 -14.16 23.46 28.70
CA ASP A 644 -15.11 24.04 27.73
C ASP A 644 -14.41 24.81 26.59
N GLY A 645 -13.12 24.54 26.38
CA GLY A 645 -12.27 25.29 25.43
C GLY A 645 -11.78 26.63 25.98
N THR A 646 -11.98 26.92 27.27
CA THR A 646 -11.39 28.10 27.92
C THR A 646 -10.28 27.76 28.91
N TYR A 647 -9.31 28.67 29.02
CA TYR A 647 -8.12 28.50 29.86
C TYR A 647 -7.91 29.69 30.77
N THR A 648 -7.74 29.44 32.06
CA THR A 648 -7.56 30.49 33.07
C THR A 648 -6.10 30.64 33.47
N LEU A 649 -5.58 31.86 33.37
CA LEU A 649 -4.25 32.29 33.83
C LEU A 649 -4.39 33.13 35.11
N ASP A 650 -3.55 32.82 36.11
CA ASP A 650 -3.40 33.56 37.37
C ASP A 650 -2.14 34.46 37.32
N LEU A 651 -2.39 35.74 37.17
CA LEU A 651 -1.42 36.79 36.90
C LEU A 651 -1.04 37.60 38.16
N ALA A 652 -1.02 36.98 39.35
CA ALA A 652 -0.78 37.67 40.62
C ALA A 652 0.35 38.73 40.60
N ASN A 653 -0.02 40.00 40.85
CA ASN A 653 0.86 41.18 40.79
C ASN A 653 1.43 41.49 39.39
N TRP A 654 0.68 41.17 38.34
CA TRP A 654 1.08 41.42 36.96
C TRP A 654 1.30 42.90 36.69
N ASP A 655 2.46 43.18 36.12
CA ASP A 655 2.83 44.51 35.66
C ASP A 655 2.61 44.61 34.16
N ARG A 656 1.36 44.87 33.77
CA ARG A 656 0.92 45.04 32.38
C ARG A 656 1.60 46.17 31.62
N LYS A 657 2.33 47.03 32.31
CA LYS A 657 2.96 48.20 31.71
C LYS A 657 4.32 47.84 31.09
N VAL A 658 4.91 46.72 31.48
CA VAL A 658 6.12 46.20 30.86
C VAL A 658 5.78 45.69 29.46
N ALA A 659 6.61 45.99 28.45
CA ALA A 659 6.42 45.43 27.12
C ALA A 659 6.51 43.89 27.16
N SER A 660 5.69 43.21 26.35
CA SER A 660 5.58 41.75 26.32
C SER A 660 5.34 41.19 27.74
N SER A 661 4.40 41.81 28.46
CA SER A 661 4.17 41.56 29.89
C SER A 661 3.73 40.12 30.21
N ILE A 662 3.30 39.34 29.22
CA ILE A 662 2.96 37.92 29.34
C ILE A 662 3.59 37.21 28.15
N THR A 663 4.11 36.00 28.36
CA THR A 663 4.49 35.06 27.30
C THR A 663 3.62 33.82 27.45
N ILE A 664 3.03 33.36 26.35
CA ILE A 664 2.16 32.20 26.30
C ILE A 664 2.79 31.19 25.33
N GLN A 665 2.99 29.97 25.79
CA GLN A 665 3.40 28.83 24.98
C GLN A 665 2.21 27.87 24.85
N VAL A 666 1.86 27.53 23.62
CA VAL A 666 0.77 26.61 23.29
C VAL A 666 1.35 25.41 22.56
N ILE A 667 0.85 24.24 22.95
CA ILE A 667 1.01 22.97 22.26
C ILE A 667 -0.40 22.47 22.02
N ASP A 668 -0.81 22.39 20.76
CA ASP A 668 -2.16 21.96 20.41
C ASP A 668 -2.29 20.42 20.46
N ALA A 669 -3.43 19.90 20.01
CA ALA A 669 -3.69 18.47 19.95
C ALA A 669 -2.89 17.72 18.87
N ALA A 670 -2.51 18.38 17.78
CA ALA A 670 -1.77 17.81 16.67
C ALA A 670 -0.26 17.72 16.98
N GLY A 671 0.24 18.60 17.83
CA GLY A 671 1.67 18.73 18.09
C GLY A 671 2.27 19.97 17.43
N ASN A 672 1.47 20.97 17.07
CA ASN A 672 2.00 22.28 16.67
C ASN A 672 2.37 23.09 17.92
N VAL A 673 3.41 23.91 17.79
CA VAL A 673 3.91 24.77 18.86
C VAL A 673 3.81 26.23 18.46
N SER A 674 3.34 27.07 19.38
CA SER A 674 3.45 28.52 19.25
C SER A 674 3.90 29.15 20.57
N GLU A 675 4.74 30.18 20.49
CA GLU A 675 5.07 31.06 21.62
C GLU A 675 4.76 32.50 21.23
N THR A 676 3.78 33.12 21.90
CA THR A 676 3.42 34.52 21.66
C THR A 676 3.67 35.41 22.87
N LYS A 677 4.02 36.68 22.61
CA LYS A 677 4.22 37.72 23.63
C LYS A 677 3.06 38.69 23.66
N VAL A 678 2.39 38.80 24.80
CA VAL A 678 1.18 39.61 24.94
C VAL A 678 1.47 40.99 25.54
N ASN A 679 1.01 42.01 24.83
CA ASN A 679 0.86 43.39 25.29
C ASN A 679 -0.63 43.70 25.50
N ALA A 680 -0.96 44.39 26.60
CA ALA A 680 -2.34 44.69 26.92
C ALA A 680 -2.54 46.14 27.35
N VAL A 681 -3.47 46.82 26.68
CA VAL A 681 -3.81 48.23 26.94
C VAL A 681 -5.31 48.42 27.13
N ARG A 682 -5.70 49.49 27.83
CA ARG A 682 -7.13 49.83 28.01
C ARG A 682 -7.77 50.32 26.70
N ASN A 683 -7.14 51.30 26.06
CA ASN A 683 -7.56 51.93 24.81
C ASN A 683 -6.31 52.33 24.02
N LEU A 684 -6.45 52.56 22.72
CA LEU A 684 -5.39 53.07 21.85
C LEU A 684 -5.84 54.39 21.19
N PHE A 685 -5.47 55.53 21.80
CA PHE A 685 -5.94 56.88 21.41
C PHE A 685 -4.85 57.94 21.16
N ASN A 686 -3.59 57.66 21.49
CA ASN A 686 -2.47 58.60 21.32
C ASN A 686 -1.25 57.86 20.73
N ASP A 687 -0.35 58.59 20.07
CA ASP A 687 0.86 58.03 19.44
C ASP A 687 1.83 57.40 20.45
N TYR A 688 2.39 56.23 20.10
CA TYR A 688 3.49 55.58 20.82
C TYR A 688 4.71 55.48 19.91
N THR A 689 5.82 56.15 20.25
CA THR A 689 6.97 56.29 19.33
C THR A 689 8.01 55.17 19.47
N LEU A 690 8.72 54.87 18.38
CA LEU A 690 9.92 54.00 18.28
C LEU A 690 11.00 54.24 19.34
N GLU A 691 11.14 55.47 19.86
CA GLU A 691 12.18 55.81 20.86
C GLU A 691 11.76 55.52 22.32
N LYS A 692 10.50 55.13 22.57
CA LYS A 692 9.95 54.95 23.93
C LYS A 692 9.09 53.70 24.15
N GLY A 693 8.72 52.96 23.10
CA GLY A 693 7.78 51.85 23.22
C GLY A 693 6.44 52.29 23.83
N LEU A 694 5.63 51.34 24.31
CA LEU A 694 4.63 51.66 25.34
C LEU A 694 5.40 52.38 26.45
N ASP A 695 5.14 53.65 26.72
CA ASP A 695 5.69 54.27 27.93
C ASP A 695 4.83 53.76 29.11
N PRO A 696 5.26 52.74 29.88
CA PRO A 696 4.55 52.27 31.08
C PRO A 696 4.19 53.41 32.04
N ASN A 697 4.97 54.48 31.98
CA ASN A 697 4.95 55.61 32.88
C ASN A 697 4.42 56.89 32.21
N GLY A 698 3.95 56.80 30.95
CA GLY A 698 3.35 57.90 30.22
C GLY A 698 2.02 58.32 30.86
N ASN A 699 1.69 59.61 30.79
CA ASN A 699 0.50 60.15 31.47
C ASN A 699 -0.84 59.60 30.94
N ASN A 700 -0.85 58.84 29.83
CA ASN A 700 -2.04 58.58 29.02
C ASN A 700 -2.34 57.07 28.78
N PHE A 701 -1.64 56.12 29.43
CA PHE A 701 -1.79 54.67 29.18
C PHE A 701 -3.22 54.12 29.46
N ASP A 702 -3.95 54.76 30.37
CA ASP A 702 -5.32 54.37 30.77
C ASP A 702 -6.36 55.46 30.52
N ASP A 703 -6.08 56.40 29.61
CA ASP A 703 -6.98 57.51 29.36
C ASP A 703 -8.38 57.02 28.93
N PRO A 704 -9.45 57.52 29.57
CA PRO A 704 -10.81 57.24 29.13
C PRO A 704 -11.12 58.01 27.84
N LEU A 705 -12.14 57.55 27.10
CA LEU A 705 -12.66 58.23 25.93
C LEU A 705 -13.07 59.69 26.24
N ILE A 706 -12.54 60.64 25.48
CA ILE A 706 -12.86 62.07 25.60
C ILE A 706 -14.23 62.33 24.96
N THR A 707 -15.26 62.44 25.79
CA THR A 707 -16.62 62.76 25.35
C THR A 707 -16.84 64.28 25.32
N GLY A 708 -16.39 64.97 24.27
CA GLY A 708 -16.79 66.37 24.03
C GLY A 708 -15.97 67.14 22.99
N LEU A 709 -16.66 67.88 22.11
CA LEU A 709 -16.10 68.80 21.11
C LEU A 709 -15.53 70.12 21.70
N SER A 710 -14.91 70.06 22.88
CA SER A 710 -14.43 71.26 23.59
C SER A 710 -13.01 71.61 23.17
N ALA A 711 -12.85 72.66 22.37
CA ALA A 711 -11.56 73.29 22.02
C ALA A 711 -10.80 73.91 23.23
N ARG A 712 -11.17 73.59 24.48
CA ARG A 712 -10.59 74.16 25.70
C ARG A 712 -10.19 73.14 26.77
N VAL A 713 -10.24 71.83 26.51
CA VAL A 713 -9.55 70.85 27.38
C VAL A 713 -8.12 70.73 26.86
N GLY A 714 -7.28 71.69 27.26
CA GLY A 714 -5.85 71.74 26.93
C GLY A 714 -5.06 70.64 27.62
N GLY A 715 -5.26 69.39 27.19
CA GLY A 715 -4.53 68.21 27.64
C GLY A 715 -4.10 67.27 26.50
N GLN A 716 -4.69 67.35 25.30
CA GLN A 716 -4.07 66.79 24.10
C GLN A 716 -3.00 67.78 23.65
N SER A 717 -1.75 67.48 23.96
CA SER A 717 -0.60 68.29 23.59
C SER A 717 -0.66 68.65 22.11
N ALA A 718 -0.80 69.96 21.85
CA ALA A 718 -0.39 70.57 20.61
C ALA A 718 1.15 70.46 20.50
N SER A 719 1.62 69.27 20.15
CA SER A 719 2.97 68.91 19.68
C SER A 719 2.90 67.39 19.52
N LEU A 720 2.72 66.85 18.31
CA LEU A 720 3.82 66.56 17.40
C LEU A 720 3.32 66.70 15.96
N VAL A 721 3.73 67.79 15.30
CA VAL A 721 3.88 67.78 13.85
C VAL A 721 5.32 67.36 13.59
N ALA A 722 5.50 66.41 12.68
CA ALA A 722 6.74 65.97 12.04
C ALA A 722 7.64 65.01 12.82
N ASP A 723 7.39 63.70 12.71
CA ASP A 723 8.23 62.74 11.95
C ASP A 723 7.53 61.37 11.95
N ASN A 724 7.19 60.81 10.78
CA ASN A 724 6.69 59.43 10.54
C ASN A 724 6.26 58.58 11.77
N SER A 725 5.19 58.97 12.47
CA SER A 725 4.83 58.37 13.77
C SER A 725 3.91 57.17 13.64
N GLN A 726 4.46 55.96 13.86
CA GLN A 726 3.69 54.74 14.14
C GLN A 726 2.96 54.86 15.50
N THR A 727 1.77 54.27 15.65
CA THR A 727 0.96 54.23 16.88
C THR A 727 1.23 52.97 17.72
N PHE A 728 1.63 51.87 17.11
CA PHE A 728 2.16 50.67 17.75
C PHE A 728 3.06 49.94 16.75
N ALA A 729 4.18 49.40 17.24
CA ALA A 729 5.11 48.59 16.45
C ALA A 729 5.54 47.39 17.31
N ALA A 730 5.26 46.17 16.86
CA ALA A 730 5.71 44.95 17.53
C ALA A 730 7.10 44.52 17.01
N THR A 731 7.51 43.31 17.34
CA THR A 731 8.78 42.71 16.92
C THR A 731 8.57 41.79 15.72
N ASP A 732 9.66 41.37 15.05
CA ASP A 732 9.57 40.38 13.96
C ASP A 732 9.34 38.94 14.47
N GLY A 733 8.59 38.75 15.54
CA GLY A 733 8.18 37.42 15.99
C GLY A 733 6.89 37.48 16.77
N ASN A 734 6.21 36.33 16.90
CA ASN A 734 4.81 36.22 17.30
C ASN A 734 4.43 37.11 18.51
N ASP A 735 3.72 38.20 18.24
CA ASP A 735 3.29 39.20 19.20
C ASP A 735 1.75 39.28 19.23
N THR A 736 1.19 39.43 20.43
CA THR A 736 -0.24 39.62 20.64
C THR A 736 -0.51 41.00 21.25
N LEU A 737 -1.44 41.76 20.67
CA LEU A 737 -1.93 43.03 21.21
C LEU A 737 -3.41 42.92 21.61
N ILE A 738 -3.68 43.05 22.92
CA ILE A 738 -5.03 43.03 23.48
C ILE A 738 -5.46 44.45 23.86
N ILE A 739 -6.56 44.93 23.27
CA ILE A 739 -7.11 46.25 23.53
C ILE A 739 -8.46 46.09 24.23
N GLY A 740 -8.46 46.38 25.53
CA GLY A 740 -9.63 46.33 26.42
C GLY A 740 -9.44 45.41 27.62
N LEU A 741 -9.75 45.96 28.80
CA LEU A 741 -9.54 45.30 30.09
C LEU A 741 -10.81 45.35 30.95
N ASP A 742 -11.22 44.23 31.52
CA ASP A 742 -12.53 44.06 32.16
C ASP A 742 -12.72 44.92 33.42
N ASN A 743 -11.63 45.31 34.09
CA ASN A 743 -11.69 46.20 35.26
C ASN A 743 -12.04 47.66 34.92
N PHE A 744 -11.96 48.08 33.65
CA PHE A 744 -12.26 49.45 33.23
C PHE A 744 -13.71 49.67 32.75
N GLY A 745 -14.59 48.70 33.01
CA GLY A 745 -16.02 48.77 32.70
C GLY A 745 -16.36 48.23 31.31
N LYS A 746 -17.58 48.53 30.83
CA LYS A 746 -18.11 47.93 29.61
C LYS A 746 -17.30 48.33 28.37
N MET A 747 -16.94 47.34 27.53
CA MET A 747 -16.33 47.58 26.21
C MET A 747 -17.18 48.51 25.34
N GLY A 748 -16.52 49.32 24.51
CA GLY A 748 -17.16 50.32 23.65
C GLY A 748 -17.66 51.58 24.36
N VAL A 749 -17.54 51.65 25.69
CA VAL A 749 -17.91 52.83 26.51
C VAL A 749 -16.68 53.43 27.18
N GLY A 750 -15.70 53.83 26.35
CA GLY A 750 -14.40 54.32 26.82
C GLY A 750 -13.48 53.25 27.40
N ASN A 751 -13.68 52.01 26.96
CA ASN A 751 -12.82 50.86 27.20
C ASN A 751 -12.74 50.01 25.93
N GLY A 752 -11.58 49.39 25.68
CA GLY A 752 -11.32 48.50 24.55
C GLY A 752 -11.36 49.17 23.19
N SER A 753 -11.24 50.49 23.11
CA SER A 753 -11.46 51.23 21.87
C SER A 753 -10.15 51.66 21.21
N VAL A 754 -10.17 51.67 19.87
CA VAL A 754 -9.11 52.23 19.01
C VAL A 754 -9.65 53.49 18.33
N GLY A 755 -8.87 54.56 18.25
CA GLY A 755 -9.28 55.75 17.51
C GLY A 755 -8.33 56.93 17.57
N ARG A 756 -8.38 57.78 16.54
CA ARG A 756 -7.43 58.90 16.40
C ARG A 756 -7.67 60.03 17.40
N GLY A 757 -6.63 60.82 17.65
CA GLY A 757 -6.74 62.13 18.28
C GLY A 757 -7.61 63.13 17.50
N ILE A 758 -8.30 64.07 18.18
CA ILE A 758 -9.35 64.95 17.60
C ILE A 758 -8.78 66.12 16.74
N TYR A 759 -7.53 66.05 16.27
CA TYR A 759 -6.90 67.12 15.49
C TYR A 759 -6.92 66.86 13.97
N ILE A 760 -6.87 67.93 13.16
CA ILE A 760 -6.87 67.85 11.69
C ILE A 760 -5.54 67.21 11.24
N GLY A 761 -5.60 66.03 10.62
CA GLY A 761 -4.44 65.28 10.13
C GLY A 761 -3.87 64.21 11.08
N GLY A 762 -4.56 63.85 12.16
CA GLY A 762 -4.15 62.74 13.04
C GLY A 762 -4.51 61.37 12.47
N THR A 763 -3.58 60.41 12.59
CA THR A 763 -3.62 59.10 11.93
C THR A 763 -3.08 58.00 12.83
N ASP A 764 -3.76 56.86 12.91
CA ASP A 764 -3.30 55.72 13.71
C ASP A 764 -2.68 54.64 12.83
N ARG A 765 -1.44 54.23 13.12
CA ARG A 765 -0.71 53.16 12.39
C ARG A 765 -0.31 52.06 13.37
N ILE A 766 -0.86 50.87 13.19
CA ILE A 766 -0.58 49.71 14.05
C ILE A 766 0.15 48.71 13.17
N GLU A 767 1.41 48.43 13.48
CA GLU A 767 2.30 47.58 12.69
C GLU A 767 2.78 46.43 13.58
N MET A 768 2.63 45.18 13.16
CA MET A 768 3.00 44.02 13.98
C MET A 768 4.41 43.50 13.62
N GLY A 769 4.75 43.36 12.34
CA GLY A 769 6.10 42.97 11.92
C GLY A 769 6.05 41.68 11.11
N ALA A 770 7.10 40.85 11.18
CA ALA A 770 6.99 39.48 10.70
C ALA A 770 6.63 38.53 11.87
N GLY A 771 6.17 37.32 11.57
CA GLY A 771 5.76 36.31 12.56
C GLY A 771 4.24 36.19 12.66
N ASP A 772 3.75 35.20 13.41
CA ASP A 772 2.31 34.97 13.54
C ASP A 772 1.73 35.87 14.64
N ASP A 773 1.18 37.01 14.24
CA ASP A 773 0.75 38.08 15.13
C ASP A 773 -0.76 38.08 15.36
N HIS A 774 -1.19 38.55 16.54
CA HIS A 774 -2.60 38.60 16.90
C HIS A 774 -3.01 39.95 17.50
N ILE A 775 -4.00 40.61 16.90
CA ILE A 775 -4.65 41.79 17.48
C ILE A 775 -6.08 41.46 17.88
N GLN A 776 -6.44 41.72 19.14
CA GLN A 776 -7.83 41.66 19.58
C GLN A 776 -8.31 43.03 20.08
N VAL A 777 -9.23 43.63 19.33
CA VAL A 777 -9.92 44.87 19.72
C VAL A 777 -11.28 44.51 20.33
N ARG A 778 -11.39 44.61 21.66
CA ARG A 778 -12.59 44.15 22.39
C ARG A 778 -13.73 45.18 22.43
N GLY A 779 -13.47 46.43 22.08
CA GLY A 779 -14.43 47.54 22.03
C GLY A 779 -14.53 48.20 20.64
N THR A 780 -14.99 49.45 20.58
CA THR A 780 -15.31 50.11 19.30
C THR A 780 -14.08 50.60 18.56
N VAL A 781 -14.10 50.50 17.23
CA VAL A 781 -13.10 51.09 16.34
C VAL A 781 -13.63 52.41 15.77
N GLN A 782 -12.93 53.51 16.02
CA GLN A 782 -13.23 54.83 15.46
C GLN A 782 -12.40 55.12 14.21
N SER A 783 -12.77 56.14 13.44
CA SER A 783 -12.00 56.57 12.24
C SER A 783 -10.50 56.68 12.53
N MET A 784 -9.70 56.00 11.72
CA MET A 784 -8.22 55.97 11.85
C MET A 784 -7.51 57.09 11.10
N GLY A 785 -8.24 58.00 10.43
CA GLY A 785 -7.66 59.05 9.59
C GLY A 785 -8.13 58.99 8.14
N THR A 786 -7.34 59.53 7.21
CA THR A 786 -7.54 59.31 5.77
C THR A 786 -6.92 57.98 5.35
N ALA A 787 -7.45 57.35 4.28
CA ALA A 787 -6.98 56.06 3.73
C ALA A 787 -5.45 55.97 3.49
N GLN A 788 -4.79 57.10 3.25
CA GLN A 788 -3.36 57.15 2.94
C GLN A 788 -2.46 57.16 4.18
N GLU A 789 -3.00 57.26 5.40
CA GLU A 789 -2.20 57.63 6.56
C GLU A 789 -2.47 56.82 7.84
N GLY A 790 -3.61 56.13 8.00
CA GLY A 790 -3.88 55.25 9.16
C GLY A 790 -4.37 53.85 8.76
N TYR A 791 -3.77 52.81 9.36
CA TYR A 791 -3.95 51.40 8.99
C TYR A 791 -3.58 50.43 10.11
N PHE A 792 -4.09 49.20 10.00
CA PHE A 792 -3.49 48.00 10.58
C PHE A 792 -2.57 47.38 9.52
N ASP A 793 -1.37 47.00 9.90
CA ASP A 793 -0.38 46.26 9.10
C ASP A 793 0.08 45.09 9.96
N MET A 794 -0.23 43.87 9.53
CA MET A 794 0.16 42.68 10.27
C MET A 794 1.56 42.26 9.84
N GLY A 795 1.75 41.89 8.57
CA GLY A 795 3.05 41.82 7.91
C GLY A 795 3.25 40.48 7.21
N GLU A 796 4.35 39.77 7.43
CA GLU A 796 4.51 38.40 6.90
C GLU A 796 4.26 37.40 8.03
N GLY A 797 3.35 36.44 7.85
CA GLY A 797 3.03 35.44 8.88
C GLY A 797 1.58 34.98 8.83
N ASN A 798 1.21 34.00 9.65
CA ASN A 798 -0.17 33.55 9.79
C ASN A 798 -0.90 34.44 10.82
N ASP A 799 -1.32 35.63 10.38
CA ASP A 799 -1.78 36.69 11.27
C ASP A 799 -3.28 36.64 11.58
N LYS A 800 -3.66 37.15 12.75
CA LYS A 800 -5.07 37.26 13.16
C LYS A 800 -5.44 38.65 13.67
N ILE A 801 -6.60 39.14 13.24
CA ILE A 801 -7.27 40.27 13.87
C ILE A 801 -8.71 39.92 14.23
N THR A 802 -9.09 40.16 15.48
CA THR A 802 -10.49 40.06 15.93
C THR A 802 -11.03 41.41 16.42
N PHE A 803 -12.15 41.85 15.83
CA PHE A 803 -12.91 43.03 16.24
C PHE A 803 -14.20 42.63 16.96
N GLY A 804 -14.26 42.86 18.27
CA GLY A 804 -15.39 42.43 19.12
C GLY A 804 -16.61 43.35 19.11
N ASP A 805 -16.49 44.61 18.67
CA ASP A 805 -17.59 45.59 18.70
C ASP A 805 -17.63 46.44 17.40
N THR A 806 -18.40 47.52 17.43
CA THR A 806 -18.87 48.27 16.28
C THR A 806 -17.76 49.14 15.67
N PHE A 807 -17.68 49.11 14.35
CA PHE A 807 -16.98 50.13 13.56
C PHE A 807 -17.88 51.35 13.41
N VAL A 808 -17.41 52.52 13.85
CA VAL A 808 -18.18 53.77 13.78
C VAL A 808 -18.00 54.40 12.38
N VAL A 809 -18.08 55.72 12.23
CA VAL A 809 -17.89 56.41 10.95
C VAL A 809 -16.41 56.60 10.66
N GLY A 810 -15.97 56.28 9.43
CA GLY A 810 -14.58 56.48 9.02
C GLY A 810 -14.12 55.57 7.89
N THR A 811 -12.85 55.73 7.52
CA THR A 811 -12.11 54.80 6.67
C THR A 811 -11.22 53.92 7.54
N TYR A 812 -11.15 52.64 7.21
CA TYR A 812 -10.40 51.60 7.90
C TYR A 812 -9.59 50.84 6.87
N THR A 813 -8.27 50.94 6.96
CA THR A 813 -7.34 50.20 6.09
C THR A 813 -6.72 49.08 6.91
N ILE A 814 -6.79 47.85 6.40
CA ILE A 814 -6.27 46.65 7.05
C ILE A 814 -5.42 45.91 6.02
N ARG A 815 -4.16 45.68 6.36
CA ARG A 815 -3.22 44.89 5.56
C ARG A 815 -2.83 43.68 6.38
N MET A 816 -3.22 42.51 5.91
CA MET A 816 -2.86 41.25 6.55
C MET A 816 -1.49 40.79 6.05
N GLY A 817 -1.21 40.92 4.76
CA GLY A 817 0.07 40.55 4.16
C GLY A 817 0.13 39.07 3.79
N GLU A 818 1.33 38.52 3.54
CA GLU A 818 1.51 37.14 3.06
C GLU A 818 1.31 36.13 4.20
N GLY A 819 0.76 34.95 3.90
CA GLY A 819 0.47 33.89 4.88
C GLY A 819 -1.02 33.56 4.98
N ASN A 820 -1.39 32.59 5.81
CA ASN A 820 -2.79 32.18 6.03
C ASN A 820 -3.41 33.03 7.15
N ASN A 821 -4.05 34.14 6.78
CA ASN A 821 -4.49 35.14 7.75
C ASN A 821 -5.97 35.03 8.10
N VAL A 822 -6.34 35.48 9.29
CA VAL A 822 -7.72 35.48 9.80
C VAL A 822 -8.17 36.86 10.23
N LEU A 823 -9.30 37.33 9.67
CA LEU A 823 -9.93 38.59 10.05
C LEU A 823 -11.38 38.36 10.48
N ASN A 824 -11.66 38.62 11.76
CA ASN A 824 -12.97 38.40 12.36
C ASN A 824 -13.66 39.71 12.75
N PHE A 825 -14.89 39.90 12.28
CA PHE A 825 -15.79 40.98 12.67
C PHE A 825 -16.93 40.43 13.53
N GLY A 826 -16.77 40.49 14.86
CA GLY A 826 -17.81 40.13 15.83
C GLY A 826 -18.87 41.22 16.04
N GLY A 827 -18.59 42.47 15.69
CA GLY A 827 -19.51 43.62 15.85
C GLY A 827 -20.38 43.94 14.63
N THR A 828 -21.27 44.94 14.75
CA THR A 828 -22.01 45.47 13.59
C THR A 828 -21.12 46.49 12.86
N THR A 829 -21.19 46.54 11.54
CA THR A 829 -20.57 47.64 10.76
C THR A 829 -21.65 48.63 10.32
N VAL A 830 -21.26 49.89 10.07
CA VAL A 830 -22.21 50.96 9.72
C VAL A 830 -22.03 51.42 8.28
N GLN A 831 -23.10 51.92 7.66
CA GLN A 831 -23.08 52.40 6.26
C GLN A 831 -22.03 53.49 6.00
N ALA A 832 -21.69 54.29 7.01
CA ALA A 832 -20.70 55.37 6.89
C ALA A 832 -19.24 54.88 7.04
N ALA A 833 -19.02 53.57 7.12
CA ALA A 833 -17.70 52.96 7.11
C ALA A 833 -17.20 52.72 5.67
N THR A 834 -15.90 52.86 5.47
CA THR A 834 -15.20 52.41 4.25
C THR A 834 -14.07 51.48 4.68
N PHE A 835 -14.09 50.26 4.17
CA PHE A 835 -13.09 49.22 4.42
C PHE A 835 -12.22 49.05 3.19
N ASP A 836 -10.92 49.10 3.39
CA ASP A 836 -9.88 48.82 2.41
C ASP A 836 -9.02 47.71 3.00
N ILE A 837 -9.28 46.46 2.61
CA ILE A 837 -8.71 45.26 3.20
C ILE A 837 -7.89 44.55 2.12
N SER A 838 -6.63 44.28 2.41
CA SER A 838 -5.76 43.53 1.52
C SER A 838 -5.06 42.41 2.27
N TYR A 839 -5.13 41.22 1.71
CA TYR A 839 -4.29 40.09 2.06
C TYR A 839 -3.18 39.92 1.00
N GLY A 840 -2.29 38.96 1.22
CA GLY A 840 -1.24 38.52 0.29
C GLY A 840 -1.57 37.14 -0.28
N ASP A 841 -0.57 36.41 -0.77
CA ASP A 841 -0.77 35.01 -1.12
C ASP A 841 -0.89 34.14 0.15
N GLY A 842 -1.83 33.21 0.17
CA GLY A 842 -2.16 32.36 1.31
C GLY A 842 -3.63 31.93 1.32
N ASN A 843 -3.99 31.00 2.21
CA ASN A 843 -5.37 30.58 2.41
C ASN A 843 -6.02 31.48 3.47
N ASP A 844 -6.56 32.61 3.04
CA ASP A 844 -7.03 33.65 3.94
C ASP A 844 -8.50 33.52 4.32
N VAL A 845 -8.85 34.00 5.52
CA VAL A 845 -10.20 33.91 6.09
C VAL A 845 -10.72 35.27 6.50
N LEU A 846 -11.90 35.63 6.03
CA LEU A 846 -12.70 36.76 6.53
C LEU A 846 -14.05 36.28 7.03
N ARG A 847 -14.33 36.50 8.31
CA ARG A 847 -15.64 36.20 8.90
C ARG A 847 -16.27 37.43 9.50
N ALA A 848 -17.55 37.65 9.21
CA ALA A 848 -18.37 38.62 9.94
C ALA A 848 -19.60 37.93 10.52
N ASP A 849 -20.00 38.30 11.74
CA ASP A 849 -21.15 37.73 12.43
C ASP A 849 -22.39 37.70 11.51
N THR A 850 -22.81 36.49 11.14
CA THR A 850 -23.87 36.24 10.14
C THR A 850 -25.25 36.70 10.60
N SER A 851 -25.40 36.99 11.90
CA SER A 851 -26.60 37.58 12.48
C SER A 851 -26.68 39.11 12.34
N LYS A 852 -25.60 39.76 11.89
CA LYS A 852 -25.45 41.22 11.81
C LYS A 852 -25.26 41.71 10.37
N ASP A 853 -25.47 43.01 10.17
CA ASP A 853 -25.20 43.70 8.91
C ASP A 853 -23.69 43.92 8.75
N PHE A 854 -23.14 43.51 7.60
CA PHE A 854 -21.82 43.90 7.12
C PHE A 854 -21.97 45.09 6.14
N ALA A 855 -22.35 46.25 6.67
CA ALA A 855 -22.59 47.50 5.94
C ALA A 855 -21.31 48.31 5.65
N GLY A 856 -21.45 49.38 4.86
CA GLY A 856 -20.34 50.26 4.46
C GLY A 856 -19.68 49.82 3.16
N THR A 857 -18.93 50.74 2.54
CA THR A 857 -18.20 50.47 1.29
C THR A 857 -17.02 49.56 1.57
N LYS A 858 -16.78 48.55 0.73
CA LYS A 858 -15.71 47.57 0.88
C LYS A 858 -14.91 47.47 -0.40
N THR A 859 -13.60 47.50 -0.24
CA THR A 859 -12.63 47.04 -1.23
C THR A 859 -11.81 45.97 -0.51
N ILE A 860 -11.90 44.72 -0.97
CA ILE A 860 -11.26 43.55 -0.35
C ILE A 860 -10.49 42.82 -1.45
N SER A 861 -9.22 42.53 -1.22
CA SER A 861 -8.39 41.71 -2.10
C SER A 861 -7.77 40.62 -1.26
N PHE A 862 -8.06 39.35 -1.57
CA PHE A 862 -7.41 38.22 -0.90
C PHE A 862 -6.02 38.00 -1.50
N GLY A 863 -5.89 37.45 -2.70
CA GLY A 863 -4.59 37.07 -3.28
C GLY A 863 -4.68 35.64 -3.80
N ASN A 864 -3.57 35.03 -4.20
CA ASN A 864 -3.65 33.61 -4.61
C ASN A 864 -3.75 32.70 -3.37
N GLY A 865 -4.54 31.62 -3.47
CA GLY A 865 -4.77 30.65 -2.41
C GLY A 865 -6.24 30.27 -2.32
N ASP A 866 -6.57 29.25 -1.52
CA ASP A 866 -7.96 28.83 -1.27
C ASP A 866 -8.55 29.71 -0.16
N ASN A 867 -9.16 30.85 -0.52
CA ASN A 867 -9.64 31.84 0.44
C ASN A 867 -11.11 31.62 0.82
N TYR A 868 -11.48 32.08 2.01
CA TYR A 868 -12.82 31.91 2.58
C TYR A 868 -13.38 33.23 3.10
N MET A 869 -14.59 33.57 2.66
CA MET A 869 -15.36 34.68 3.18
C MET A 869 -16.76 34.25 3.61
N GLU A 870 -17.12 34.52 4.87
CA GLU A 870 -18.48 34.29 5.37
C GLU A 870 -19.03 35.50 6.12
N VAL A 871 -20.21 35.97 5.68
CA VAL A 871 -20.80 37.19 6.23
C VAL A 871 -22.33 37.13 6.30
N GLY A 872 -22.92 38.00 7.11
CA GLY A 872 -24.36 38.20 7.18
C GLY A 872 -24.92 38.94 5.97
N ALA A 873 -25.63 40.04 6.21
CA ALA A 873 -26.17 40.88 5.14
C ALA A 873 -25.13 41.92 4.69
N MET A 874 -24.67 41.81 3.45
CA MET A 874 -23.79 42.80 2.82
C MET A 874 -24.60 43.91 2.15
N HIS A 875 -24.27 45.16 2.48
CA HIS A 875 -24.89 46.34 1.90
C HIS A 875 -23.86 47.18 1.13
N ASP A 876 -24.35 48.25 0.49
CA ASP A 876 -23.51 49.30 -0.11
C ASP A 876 -22.57 48.75 -1.21
N LYS A 877 -21.50 49.48 -1.56
CA LYS A 877 -20.55 49.09 -2.62
C LYS A 877 -19.60 48.01 -2.10
N ASN A 878 -19.48 46.90 -2.83
CA ASN A 878 -18.58 45.79 -2.52
C ASN A 878 -17.71 45.51 -3.76
N GLU A 879 -16.42 45.82 -3.68
CA GLU A 879 -15.40 45.39 -4.64
C GLU A 879 -14.55 44.33 -3.94
N ILE A 880 -14.70 43.08 -4.34
CA ILE A 880 -14.05 41.93 -3.72
C ILE A 880 -13.38 41.13 -4.82
N THR A 881 -12.12 40.77 -4.62
CA THR A 881 -11.36 39.90 -5.52
C THR A 881 -10.71 38.81 -4.67
N PHE A 882 -10.98 37.55 -5.02
CA PHE A 882 -10.38 36.42 -4.35
C PHE A 882 -9.01 36.12 -4.95
N GLY A 883 -8.89 35.59 -6.17
CA GLY A 883 -7.59 35.44 -6.82
C GLY A 883 -7.53 34.17 -7.66
N ASN A 884 -6.39 33.47 -7.66
CA ASN A 884 -6.35 32.10 -8.16
C ASN A 884 -6.42 31.13 -6.97
N GLY A 885 -7.23 30.09 -7.05
CA GLY A 885 -7.45 29.12 -5.98
C GLY A 885 -8.89 28.62 -5.99
N ASN A 886 -9.23 27.64 -5.15
CA ASN A 886 -10.62 27.21 -5.01
C ASN A 886 -11.26 27.99 -3.86
N ASP A 887 -11.90 29.09 -4.20
CA ASP A 887 -12.37 30.09 -3.25
C ASP A 887 -13.82 29.87 -2.82
N VAL A 888 -14.14 30.35 -1.60
CA VAL A 888 -15.47 30.21 -1.02
C VAL A 888 -16.02 31.56 -0.56
N PHE A 889 -17.16 31.95 -1.11
CA PHE A 889 -17.93 33.12 -0.68
C PHE A 889 -19.31 32.70 -0.18
N ILE A 890 -19.63 33.05 1.07
CA ILE A 890 -20.93 32.77 1.69
C ILE A 890 -21.51 34.05 2.27
N ALA A 891 -22.72 34.40 1.85
CA ALA A 891 -23.47 35.52 2.40
C ALA A 891 -24.95 35.21 2.66
N LYS A 892 -25.52 35.88 3.67
CA LYS A 892 -26.98 35.85 3.86
C LYS A 892 -27.73 36.64 2.79
N SER A 893 -27.21 37.79 2.39
CA SER A 893 -27.77 38.60 1.29
C SER A 893 -26.74 39.62 0.83
N VAL A 894 -26.83 40.05 -0.43
CA VAL A 894 -25.88 40.98 -1.05
C VAL A 894 -26.64 42.12 -1.75
N GLY A 895 -26.26 43.37 -1.45
CA GLY A 895 -26.67 44.59 -2.16
C GLY A 895 -28.11 45.09 -1.90
N THR A 896 -28.60 44.93 -0.68
CA THR A 896 -30.00 45.22 -0.33
C THR A 896 -30.34 46.72 -0.05
N LYS A 897 -29.39 47.67 -0.23
CA LYS A 897 -29.59 49.14 -0.06
C LYS A 897 -29.00 49.94 -1.24
N ALA A 898 -29.73 50.93 -1.76
CA ALA A 898 -29.27 51.77 -2.89
C ALA A 898 -28.49 53.03 -2.45
N PRO A 899 -27.52 53.53 -3.24
CA PRO A 899 -26.98 52.97 -4.49
C PRO A 899 -25.79 52.03 -4.19
N ALA A 900 -26.04 50.74 -4.11
CA ALA A 900 -24.98 49.72 -4.09
C ALA A 900 -24.63 49.33 -5.53
N SER A 901 -23.33 49.26 -5.86
CA SER A 901 -22.77 48.75 -7.12
C SER A 901 -21.34 48.30 -6.86
N GLY A 902 -20.91 47.20 -7.45
CA GLY A 902 -19.60 46.60 -7.20
C GLY A 902 -19.48 45.22 -7.85
N VAL A 903 -18.29 44.63 -7.77
CA VAL A 903 -17.94 43.34 -8.38
C VAL A 903 -17.39 42.44 -7.28
N ILE A 904 -17.90 41.21 -7.22
CA ILE A 904 -17.28 40.10 -6.48
C ILE A 904 -16.69 39.20 -7.57
N ASP A 905 -15.37 39.11 -7.59
CA ASP A 905 -14.57 38.39 -8.57
C ASP A 905 -13.93 37.21 -7.83
N MET A 906 -14.34 35.98 -8.14
CA MET A 906 -13.80 34.78 -7.48
C MET A 906 -12.46 34.41 -8.12
N GLY A 907 -12.38 34.37 -9.45
CA GLY A 907 -11.12 34.35 -10.19
C GLY A 907 -10.89 33.02 -10.90
N ASP A 908 -9.68 32.46 -10.88
CA ASP A 908 -9.43 31.18 -11.55
C ASP A 908 -9.41 30.04 -10.50
N GLY A 909 -10.13 28.96 -10.74
CA GLY A 909 -10.26 27.80 -9.85
C GLY A 909 -11.68 27.27 -9.84
N ASN A 910 -11.94 26.21 -9.06
CA ASN A 910 -13.29 25.68 -8.89
C ASN A 910 -13.94 26.32 -7.65
N ASP A 911 -14.67 27.40 -7.87
CA ASP A 911 -15.14 28.29 -6.83
C ASP A 911 -16.55 27.96 -6.35
N THR A 912 -16.84 28.32 -5.09
CA THR A 912 -18.18 28.22 -4.51
C THR A 912 -18.71 29.58 -4.10
N PHE A 913 -19.79 30.02 -4.75
CA PHE A 913 -20.49 31.26 -4.43
C PHE A 913 -21.90 31.00 -3.91
N SER A 914 -22.14 31.28 -2.63
CA SER A 914 -23.40 30.96 -1.96
C SER A 914 -24.07 32.19 -1.36
N VAL A 915 -25.32 32.45 -1.78
CA VAL A 915 -26.17 33.49 -1.21
C VAL A 915 -27.53 32.92 -0.83
N SER A 916 -27.79 32.77 0.47
CA SER A 916 -29.04 32.16 0.96
C SER A 916 -30.28 33.06 0.84
N GLY A 917 -30.09 34.37 0.66
CA GLY A 917 -31.16 35.36 0.54
C GLY A 917 -31.09 36.14 -0.79
N LEU A 918 -31.39 37.44 -0.73
CA LEU A 918 -31.41 38.31 -1.91
C LEU A 918 -30.00 38.57 -2.44
N PHE A 919 -29.75 38.28 -3.71
CA PHE A 919 -28.59 38.78 -4.46
C PHE A 919 -29.05 39.89 -5.42
N ALA A 920 -28.56 41.10 -5.18
CA ALA A 920 -28.95 42.28 -5.94
C ALA A 920 -27.80 43.29 -6.02
N ARG A 921 -27.85 44.11 -7.06
CA ARG A 921 -27.08 45.33 -7.34
C ARG A 921 -25.57 45.15 -7.39
N GLN A 922 -25.07 43.91 -7.44
CA GLN A 922 -23.66 43.58 -7.64
C GLN A 922 -23.50 42.69 -8.87
N GLU A 923 -22.28 42.65 -9.40
CA GLU A 923 -21.84 41.64 -10.34
C GLU A 923 -21.03 40.60 -9.57
N ALA A 924 -21.34 39.32 -9.74
CA ALA A 924 -20.53 38.20 -9.29
C ALA A 924 -19.97 37.49 -10.53
N LYS A 925 -18.67 37.25 -10.54
CA LYS A 925 -17.94 36.51 -11.58
C LYS A 925 -17.25 35.35 -10.92
N LEU A 926 -17.49 34.14 -11.38
CA LEU A 926 -16.85 32.95 -10.83
C LEU A 926 -15.49 32.78 -11.51
N GLY A 927 -15.45 32.71 -12.83
CA GLY A 927 -14.25 32.92 -13.62
C GLY A 927 -13.90 31.69 -14.43
N ALA A 928 -12.71 31.11 -14.26
CA ALA A 928 -12.32 29.92 -15.03
C ALA A 928 -12.20 28.69 -14.12
N GLY A 929 -12.91 27.61 -14.46
CA GLY A 929 -12.99 26.39 -13.65
C GLY A 929 -14.41 25.84 -13.63
N ASP A 930 -14.63 24.71 -12.97
CA ASP A 930 -15.98 24.15 -12.85
C ASP A 930 -16.64 24.68 -11.57
N ASP A 931 -17.36 25.79 -11.69
CA ASP A 931 -17.83 26.58 -10.55
C ASP A 931 -19.23 26.21 -10.06
N VAL A 932 -19.52 26.53 -8.79
CA VAL A 932 -20.83 26.30 -8.17
C VAL A 932 -21.40 27.57 -7.58
N ALA A 933 -22.56 28.00 -8.08
CA ALA A 933 -23.37 29.08 -7.51
C ALA A 933 -24.61 28.53 -6.79
N ILE A 934 -24.77 28.81 -5.50
CA ILE A 934 -25.93 28.37 -4.69
C ILE A 934 -26.78 29.58 -4.32
N MET A 935 -28.04 29.59 -4.75
CA MET A 935 -28.96 30.72 -4.57
C MET A 935 -30.23 30.32 -3.83
N GLY A 936 -30.42 30.95 -2.68
CA GLY A 936 -31.52 30.62 -1.76
C GLY A 936 -32.72 31.56 -1.79
N ASP A 937 -32.73 32.68 -2.51
CA ASP A 937 -33.96 33.47 -2.70
C ASP A 937 -34.03 34.05 -4.11
N LYS A 938 -34.14 35.37 -4.22
CA LYS A 938 -34.29 36.06 -5.50
C LYS A 938 -32.94 36.59 -5.96
N ILE A 939 -32.58 36.28 -7.20
CA ILE A 939 -31.62 37.05 -7.98
C ILE A 939 -32.40 38.23 -8.58
N GLU A 940 -32.12 39.47 -8.17
CA GLU A 940 -32.74 40.64 -8.80
C GLU A 940 -32.14 40.90 -10.19
N THR A 941 -32.71 40.25 -11.21
CA THR A 941 -32.28 40.42 -12.59
C THR A 941 -32.97 41.61 -13.28
N GLY A 942 -32.22 42.28 -14.15
CA GLY A 942 -32.54 43.53 -14.85
C GLY A 942 -31.29 44.40 -15.04
N ALA A 943 -31.18 45.13 -16.17
CA ALA A 943 -29.97 45.83 -16.63
C ALA A 943 -29.35 46.89 -15.67
N ALA A 944 -29.90 47.09 -14.46
CA ALA A 944 -29.40 48.01 -13.42
C ALA A 944 -29.40 47.41 -12.00
N TYR A 945 -29.56 46.08 -11.83
CA TYR A 945 -29.95 45.49 -10.54
C TYR A 945 -29.26 44.17 -10.10
N GLY A 946 -28.30 43.60 -10.83
CA GLY A 946 -27.47 42.46 -10.39
C GLY A 946 -27.08 41.52 -11.55
N ARG A 947 -25.86 40.97 -11.57
CA ARG A 947 -25.34 40.05 -12.60
C ARG A 947 -24.59 38.90 -11.94
N LEU A 948 -24.79 37.68 -12.43
CA LEU A 948 -24.07 36.48 -12.03
C LEU A 948 -23.50 35.85 -13.31
N ASP A 949 -22.22 35.52 -13.31
CA ASP A 949 -21.47 35.05 -14.46
C ASP A 949 -20.63 33.86 -14.00
N GLY A 950 -20.87 32.65 -14.53
CA GLY A 950 -20.07 31.46 -14.23
C GLY A 950 -18.69 31.64 -14.83
N GLY A 951 -18.54 31.42 -16.13
CA GLY A 951 -17.42 31.93 -16.90
C GLY A 951 -16.93 30.90 -17.91
N ASP A 952 -15.65 30.56 -17.87
CA ASP A 952 -15.08 29.50 -18.70
C ASP A 952 -15.05 28.19 -17.89
N GLY A 953 -15.88 27.21 -18.23
CA GLY A 953 -15.94 25.96 -17.46
C GLY A 953 -17.22 25.18 -17.69
N ASN A 954 -17.50 24.20 -16.83
CA ASN A 954 -18.82 23.57 -16.73
C ASN A 954 -19.51 23.99 -15.43
N ASP A 955 -20.20 25.12 -15.47
CA ASP A 955 -20.68 25.80 -14.27
C ASP A 955 -22.08 25.36 -13.85
N THR A 956 -22.29 25.24 -12.54
CA THR A 956 -23.56 24.78 -11.96
C THR A 956 -24.24 25.85 -11.10
N LEU A 957 -25.47 26.19 -11.47
CA LEU A 957 -26.37 27.02 -10.65
C LEU A 957 -27.35 26.13 -9.87
N VAL A 958 -27.27 26.17 -8.53
CA VAL A 958 -28.17 25.45 -7.62
C VAL A 958 -29.19 26.41 -7.01
N LEU A 959 -30.48 26.06 -7.09
CA LEU A 959 -31.57 26.83 -6.49
C LEU A 959 -32.22 26.09 -5.32
N THR A 960 -32.33 26.74 -4.15
CA THR A 960 -32.71 26.05 -2.90
C THR A 960 -34.01 26.55 -2.22
N LYS A 961 -34.84 27.41 -2.86
CA LYS A 961 -36.08 27.94 -2.24
C LYS A 961 -37.38 27.83 -3.06
N SER A 962 -38.42 27.36 -2.37
CA SER A 962 -39.72 26.84 -2.87
C SER A 962 -40.82 27.81 -3.34
N ASP A 963 -40.69 29.13 -3.18
CA ASP A 963 -41.85 30.04 -3.24
C ASP A 963 -41.75 31.24 -4.18
N GLY A 964 -40.73 31.27 -5.04
CA GLY A 964 -40.49 32.37 -5.99
C GLY A 964 -40.08 31.88 -7.38
N LYS A 965 -40.46 32.65 -8.40
CA LYS A 965 -39.95 32.46 -9.75
C LYS A 965 -38.58 33.13 -9.90
N VAL A 966 -37.55 32.38 -10.27
CA VAL A 966 -36.20 32.88 -10.55
C VAL A 966 -36.06 33.15 -12.05
N SER A 967 -35.68 34.38 -12.42
CA SER A 967 -35.45 34.77 -13.82
C SER A 967 -33.95 34.77 -14.12
N LEU A 968 -33.55 34.18 -15.26
CA LEU A 968 -32.16 34.12 -15.69
C LEU A 968 -31.70 35.36 -16.49
N GLN A 969 -32.46 36.47 -16.46
CA GLN A 969 -32.21 37.64 -17.30
C GLN A 969 -30.81 38.29 -17.15
N ASN A 970 -30.03 37.99 -16.11
CA ASN A 970 -28.62 38.43 -15.98
C ASN A 970 -27.76 37.32 -15.34
N VAL A 971 -28.08 36.06 -15.66
CA VAL A 971 -27.29 34.89 -15.30
C VAL A 971 -26.65 34.40 -16.60
N LEU A 972 -25.33 34.31 -16.65
CA LEU A 972 -24.57 34.02 -17.87
C LEU A 972 -23.60 32.88 -17.60
N ASN A 973 -23.24 32.13 -18.66
CA ASN A 973 -22.21 31.09 -18.59
C ASN A 973 -22.50 30.05 -17.50
N PHE A 974 -23.69 29.45 -17.52
CA PHE A 974 -24.04 28.30 -16.66
C PHE A 974 -24.61 27.19 -17.53
N GLU A 975 -23.89 26.08 -17.61
CA GLU A 975 -24.25 24.90 -18.38
C GLU A 975 -25.28 24.05 -17.64
N VAL A 976 -25.25 24.05 -16.31
CA VAL A 976 -26.13 23.22 -15.48
C VAL A 976 -26.97 24.08 -14.53
N ILE A 977 -28.27 23.81 -14.50
CA ILE A 977 -29.21 24.37 -13.52
C ILE A 977 -29.80 23.22 -12.70
N ASP A 978 -29.53 23.23 -11.40
CA ASP A 978 -29.94 22.23 -10.44
C ASP A 978 -31.13 22.71 -9.59
N LEU A 979 -32.28 22.04 -9.78
CA LEU A 979 -33.52 22.25 -9.03
C LEU A 979 -33.84 21.08 -8.08
N THR A 980 -32.89 20.18 -7.81
CA THR A 980 -33.14 18.92 -7.07
C THR A 980 -33.38 19.11 -5.56
N ASP A 981 -33.38 20.34 -5.08
CA ASP A 981 -33.81 20.69 -3.72
C ASP A 981 -35.25 20.15 -3.44
N PRO A 982 -35.56 19.66 -2.22
CA PRO A 982 -36.89 19.15 -1.88
C PRO A 982 -38.04 20.17 -2.04
N ALA A 983 -37.74 21.45 -2.15
CA ALA A 983 -38.68 22.53 -2.37
C ALA A 983 -39.02 22.74 -3.86
N VAL A 984 -40.30 22.95 -4.18
CA VAL A 984 -40.76 23.16 -5.57
C VAL A 984 -40.23 24.47 -6.16
N GLN A 985 -39.48 24.39 -7.27
CA GLN A 985 -38.85 25.53 -7.93
C GLN A 985 -39.58 25.95 -9.21
N GLU A 986 -39.54 27.25 -9.53
CA GLU A 986 -39.99 27.80 -10.82
C GLU A 986 -38.90 28.69 -11.41
N ILE A 987 -38.42 28.37 -12.61
CA ILE A 987 -37.41 29.16 -13.33
C ILE A 987 -37.97 29.73 -14.64
N GLY A 988 -37.58 30.96 -14.96
CA GLY A 988 -37.92 31.65 -16.20
C GLY A 988 -36.70 31.79 -17.10
N ILE A 989 -36.80 31.27 -18.33
CA ILE A 989 -35.73 31.28 -19.33
C ILE A 989 -36.27 31.79 -20.68
N SER A 990 -35.50 32.60 -21.40
CA SER A 990 -35.85 33.09 -22.74
C SER A 990 -34.63 33.12 -23.63
N ASN A 991 -34.82 33.13 -24.95
CA ASN A 991 -33.68 33.22 -25.89
C ASN A 991 -32.87 34.51 -25.67
N ASP A 992 -33.54 35.62 -25.37
CA ASP A 992 -32.88 36.89 -25.08
C ASP A 992 -31.96 36.83 -23.85
N TYR A 993 -32.16 35.86 -22.94
CA TYR A 993 -31.35 35.73 -21.72
C TYR A 993 -30.08 34.92 -21.94
N ILE A 994 -30.13 33.90 -22.80
CA ILE A 994 -29.01 32.98 -23.07
C ILE A 994 -28.19 33.38 -24.30
N THR A 995 -28.58 34.47 -24.97
CA THR A 995 -27.86 35.06 -26.11
C THR A 995 -27.31 36.45 -25.80
N GLN A 996 -27.17 36.74 -24.50
CA GLN A 996 -26.60 38.00 -24.05
C GLN A 996 -25.14 38.15 -24.47
N ALA A 997 -24.67 39.39 -24.57
CA ALA A 997 -23.27 39.63 -24.88
C ALA A 997 -22.38 39.06 -23.76
N ASN A 998 -21.37 38.29 -24.15
CA ASN A 998 -20.45 37.53 -23.29
C ASN A 998 -21.04 36.25 -22.66
N ASP A 999 -22.25 35.85 -23.05
CA ASP A 999 -22.75 34.50 -22.82
C ASP A 999 -22.27 33.58 -23.94
N THR A 1000 -21.47 32.58 -23.61
CA THR A 1000 -20.94 31.62 -24.57
C THR A 1000 -21.69 30.29 -24.57
N THR A 1001 -22.51 30.03 -23.54
CA THR A 1001 -23.24 28.78 -23.37
C THR A 1001 -24.18 28.52 -24.54
N LYS A 1002 -24.11 27.31 -25.09
CA LYS A 1002 -24.97 26.84 -26.20
C LYS A 1002 -25.94 25.75 -25.79
N ALA A 1003 -25.65 25.05 -24.69
CA ALA A 1003 -26.49 24.00 -24.16
C ALA A 1003 -26.68 24.24 -22.65
N ILE A 1004 -27.93 24.29 -22.20
CA ILE A 1004 -28.26 24.39 -20.77
C ILE A 1004 -29.01 23.14 -20.35
N TYR A 1005 -28.53 22.47 -19.31
CA TYR A 1005 -29.10 21.25 -18.73
C TYR A 1005 -29.82 21.58 -17.42
N ILE A 1006 -31.13 21.36 -17.38
CA ILE A 1006 -31.99 21.64 -16.23
C ILE A 1006 -32.45 20.33 -15.62
N LYS A 1007 -32.02 20.05 -14.38
CA LYS A 1007 -32.40 18.85 -13.62
C LYS A 1007 -33.28 19.21 -12.41
N GLY A 1008 -34.20 18.33 -12.02
CA GLY A 1008 -35.23 18.61 -11.02
C GLY A 1008 -36.31 17.53 -10.91
N GLY A 1009 -37.24 17.72 -9.97
CA GLY A 1009 -38.38 16.87 -9.71
C GLY A 1009 -39.64 17.23 -10.50
N THR A 1010 -40.67 16.38 -10.38
CA THR A 1010 -41.91 16.49 -11.18
C THR A 1010 -42.83 17.66 -10.83
N ASN A 1011 -42.55 18.33 -9.72
CA ASN A 1011 -43.29 19.51 -9.29
C ASN A 1011 -42.65 20.81 -9.76
N ASP A 1012 -41.38 20.77 -10.18
CA ASP A 1012 -40.64 21.93 -10.64
C ASP A 1012 -41.13 22.42 -12.00
N LYS A 1013 -40.90 23.70 -12.28
CA LYS A 1013 -41.44 24.39 -13.44
C LYS A 1013 -40.38 25.16 -14.21
N VAL A 1014 -40.41 25.01 -15.53
CA VAL A 1014 -39.65 25.84 -16.48
C VAL A 1014 -40.63 26.67 -17.31
N ASP A 1015 -40.55 27.99 -17.19
CA ASP A 1015 -41.34 28.97 -17.94
C ASP A 1015 -40.53 29.53 -19.11
N PHE A 1016 -40.86 29.07 -20.31
CA PHE A 1016 -40.28 29.61 -21.54
C PHE A 1016 -40.84 31.01 -21.81
N GLY A 1017 -39.95 31.99 -21.94
CA GLY A 1017 -40.28 33.40 -22.16
C GLY A 1017 -40.54 34.20 -20.89
N ASP A 1018 -40.31 33.62 -19.70
CA ASP A 1018 -40.30 34.29 -18.40
C ASP A 1018 -41.55 35.14 -18.13
N ASN A 1019 -42.74 34.65 -18.52
CA ASN A 1019 -43.97 35.43 -18.39
C ASN A 1019 -45.28 34.62 -18.27
N GLY A 1020 -45.19 33.31 -18.05
CA GLY A 1020 -46.27 32.38 -17.74
C GLY A 1020 -47.26 32.17 -18.87
N LYS A 1021 -46.81 31.84 -20.09
CA LYS A 1021 -47.66 31.88 -21.31
C LYS A 1021 -47.65 30.63 -22.19
N TYR A 1022 -48.88 30.20 -22.47
CA TYR A 1022 -49.44 29.57 -23.70
C TYR A 1022 -48.58 28.58 -24.48
N ILE A 1023 -48.88 27.30 -24.24
CA ILE A 1023 -48.44 26.12 -24.99
C ILE A 1023 -49.33 25.89 -26.22
N ASN A 1024 -48.76 25.51 -27.37
CA ASN A 1024 -49.49 24.98 -28.52
C ASN A 1024 -48.86 23.68 -29.04
N GLY A 1025 -49.30 22.53 -28.51
CA GLY A 1025 -48.68 21.24 -28.81
C GLY A 1025 -47.29 21.15 -28.18
N THR A 1026 -46.25 20.95 -28.98
CA THR A 1026 -44.84 20.86 -28.57
C THR A 1026 -44.08 22.20 -28.63
N ARG A 1027 -44.79 23.31 -28.85
CA ARG A 1027 -44.21 24.65 -29.01
C ARG A 1027 -44.57 25.59 -27.85
N PHE A 1028 -43.55 26.24 -27.30
CA PHE A 1028 -43.61 27.13 -26.15
C PHE A 1028 -43.16 28.53 -26.56
N LYS A 1029 -43.82 29.57 -26.05
CA LYS A 1029 -43.63 30.94 -26.55
C LYS A 1029 -42.44 31.63 -25.92
N ASP A 1030 -41.61 32.23 -26.76
CA ASP A 1030 -40.57 33.16 -26.29
C ASP A 1030 -41.11 34.61 -26.28
N GLY A 1031 -41.09 35.26 -25.10
CA GLY A 1031 -41.42 36.68 -24.93
C GLY A 1031 -42.91 37.10 -24.91
N GLY A 1032 -43.17 38.41 -24.77
CA GLY A 1032 -44.51 38.97 -24.47
C GLY A 1032 -45.31 39.60 -25.63
N GLY A 1033 -46.64 39.35 -25.68
CA GLY A 1033 -47.61 39.97 -26.61
C GLY A 1033 -48.76 39.02 -27.02
N PRO A 1034 -49.84 39.47 -27.68
CA PRO A 1034 -50.88 38.58 -28.20
C PRO A 1034 -50.34 37.63 -29.29
N LEU A 1035 -50.92 36.43 -29.40
CA LEU A 1035 -50.59 35.44 -30.44
C LEU A 1035 -50.74 36.07 -31.84
N LYS A 1036 -49.62 36.26 -32.53
CA LYS A 1036 -49.58 36.58 -33.97
C LYS A 1036 -49.22 35.31 -34.74
N LYS A 1037 -49.52 35.26 -36.03
CA LYS A 1037 -49.21 34.08 -36.87
C LYS A 1037 -47.71 33.75 -36.97
N ASN A 1038 -46.84 34.70 -36.62
CA ASN A 1038 -45.38 34.64 -36.70
C ASN A 1038 -44.80 35.08 -35.34
N TRP A 1039 -44.51 34.15 -34.44
CA TRP A 1039 -43.92 34.38 -33.10
C TRP A 1039 -42.67 33.50 -32.96
N ASN A 1040 -41.71 33.94 -32.15
CA ASN A 1040 -40.55 33.12 -31.79
C ASN A 1040 -40.96 32.09 -30.73
N PHE A 1041 -40.41 30.88 -30.81
CA PHE A 1041 -40.84 29.78 -29.97
C PHE A 1041 -39.71 28.79 -29.70
N TRP A 1042 -39.83 28.08 -28.59
CA TRP A 1042 -39.09 26.88 -28.25
C TRP A 1042 -39.88 25.66 -28.71
N GLU A 1043 -39.25 24.71 -29.38
CA GLU A 1043 -39.88 23.48 -29.86
C GLU A 1043 -39.14 22.27 -29.30
N LYS A 1044 -39.87 21.32 -28.71
CA LYS A 1044 -39.30 20.00 -28.39
C LYS A 1044 -38.88 19.33 -29.70
N THR A 1045 -37.59 19.12 -29.88
CA THR A 1045 -37.02 18.53 -31.11
C THR A 1045 -36.47 17.13 -30.92
N GLU A 1046 -36.03 16.78 -29.71
CA GLU A 1046 -35.56 15.44 -29.35
C GLU A 1046 -36.13 15.07 -27.96
N SER A 1047 -36.34 13.79 -27.72
CA SER A 1047 -36.75 13.19 -26.44
C SER A 1047 -35.68 12.17 -26.04
N ASP A 1048 -35.66 11.76 -24.78
CA ASP A 1048 -34.78 10.71 -24.26
C ASP A 1048 -33.27 10.94 -24.49
N VAL A 1049 -32.84 12.20 -24.47
CA VAL A 1049 -31.41 12.53 -24.55
C VAL A 1049 -30.78 12.25 -23.19
N VAL A 1050 -29.87 11.27 -23.11
CA VAL A 1050 -29.15 10.95 -21.87
C VAL A 1050 -27.86 11.74 -21.78
N HIS A 1051 -27.67 12.45 -20.67
CA HIS A 1051 -26.43 13.16 -20.32
C HIS A 1051 -26.20 13.01 -18.82
N ASP A 1052 -24.99 12.64 -18.40
CA ASP A 1052 -24.61 12.41 -17.00
C ASP A 1052 -25.60 11.57 -16.18
N GLY A 1053 -26.14 10.51 -16.80
CA GLY A 1053 -27.08 9.59 -16.15
C GLY A 1053 -28.50 10.14 -15.96
N VAL A 1054 -28.79 11.35 -16.47
CA VAL A 1054 -30.12 11.97 -16.45
C VAL A 1054 -30.71 12.01 -17.86
N THR A 1055 -32.02 11.74 -17.97
CA THR A 1055 -32.76 11.74 -19.24
C THR A 1055 -33.48 13.07 -19.46
N TYR A 1056 -33.23 13.72 -20.58
CA TYR A 1056 -33.71 15.05 -20.93
C TYR A 1056 -34.56 15.06 -22.20
N ASP A 1057 -35.50 16.00 -22.24
CA ASP A 1057 -36.14 16.49 -23.46
C ASP A 1057 -35.38 17.71 -23.99
N LYS A 1058 -35.04 17.73 -25.29
CA LYS A 1058 -34.31 18.84 -25.92
C LYS A 1058 -35.26 19.81 -26.60
N TYR A 1059 -35.11 21.09 -26.28
CA TYR A 1059 -35.86 22.21 -26.84
C TYR A 1059 -34.91 23.11 -27.61
N THR A 1060 -35.24 23.39 -28.88
CA THR A 1060 -34.47 24.32 -29.72
C THR A 1060 -35.27 25.56 -30.04
N TYR A 1061 -34.57 26.70 -30.11
CA TYR A 1061 -35.19 27.97 -30.42
C TYR A 1061 -35.43 28.15 -31.92
N ARG A 1062 -36.61 28.66 -32.26
CA ARG A 1062 -36.99 29.01 -33.63
C ARG A 1062 -37.55 30.42 -33.71
N THR A 1063 -37.01 31.18 -34.65
CA THR A 1063 -37.55 32.50 -35.03
C THR A 1063 -38.90 32.37 -35.72
N ALA A 1064 -39.64 33.48 -35.76
CA ALA A 1064 -40.91 33.60 -36.46
C ALA A 1064 -40.83 33.27 -37.96
N GLU A 1065 -39.64 33.39 -38.57
CA GLU A 1065 -39.32 33.04 -39.95
C GLU A 1065 -38.87 31.57 -40.13
N GLY A 1066 -38.70 30.81 -39.05
CA GLY A 1066 -38.33 29.39 -39.04
C GLY A 1066 -36.83 29.11 -39.03
N ALA A 1067 -35.97 30.14 -38.88
CA ALA A 1067 -34.54 29.94 -38.65
C ALA A 1067 -34.30 29.33 -37.27
N VAL A 1068 -33.35 28.38 -37.21
CA VAL A 1068 -32.91 27.69 -35.98
C VAL A 1068 -31.70 28.42 -35.43
N ASN A 1069 -31.74 28.68 -34.13
CA ASN A 1069 -30.60 29.18 -33.38
C ASN A 1069 -29.74 28.00 -32.87
N ASP A 1070 -28.47 28.25 -32.59
CA ASP A 1070 -27.54 27.21 -32.14
C ASP A 1070 -27.80 26.82 -30.66
N GLU A 1071 -28.54 27.64 -29.92
CA GLU A 1071 -28.89 27.42 -28.53
C GLU A 1071 -29.93 26.31 -28.32
N ALA A 1072 -29.66 25.42 -27.35
CA ALA A 1072 -30.53 24.31 -26.94
C ALA A 1072 -30.70 24.26 -25.43
N ILE A 1073 -31.91 23.90 -24.99
CA ILE A 1073 -32.24 23.70 -23.57
C ILE A 1073 -32.67 22.25 -23.38
N TYR A 1074 -32.03 21.56 -22.45
CA TYR A 1074 -32.29 20.17 -22.09
C TYR A 1074 -33.00 20.16 -20.74
N ILE A 1075 -34.23 19.66 -20.68
CA ILE A 1075 -35.04 19.65 -19.45
C ILE A 1075 -35.27 18.22 -19.03
N GLN A 1076 -34.90 17.87 -17.80
CA GLN A 1076 -35.09 16.53 -17.27
C GLN A 1076 -36.57 16.13 -17.37
N GLN A 1077 -36.81 14.91 -17.83
CA GLN A 1077 -38.17 14.40 -17.99
C GLN A 1077 -38.92 14.39 -16.65
N GLY A 1078 -40.17 14.84 -16.70
CA GLY A 1078 -41.04 14.95 -15.52
C GLY A 1078 -41.20 16.39 -15.01
N ILE A 1079 -40.27 17.28 -15.30
CA ILE A 1079 -40.39 18.72 -14.97
C ILE A 1079 -41.56 19.33 -15.77
N GLN A 1080 -42.33 20.21 -15.13
CA GLN A 1080 -43.45 20.89 -15.77
C GLN A 1080 -42.94 22.05 -16.63
N ILE A 1081 -43.46 22.19 -17.84
CA ILE A 1081 -43.13 23.31 -18.73
C ILE A 1081 -44.39 24.15 -18.91
N ILE A 1082 -44.30 25.46 -18.71
CA ILE A 1082 -45.46 26.38 -18.69
C ILE A 1082 -45.39 27.49 -19.72
#